data_AF-A0A7J8I0R4-F1
#
_entry.id   AF-A0A7J8I0R4-F1
#
_cell.length_a   1.000
_cell.length_b   1.000
_cell.length_c   1.000
_cell.angle_alpha   90.00
_cell.angle_beta   90.00
_cell.angle_gamma   90.00
#
_symmetry.space_group_name_H-M   'P 1'
#
loop_
_entity.id
_entity.type
_entity.pdbx_description
1 polymer ?
#
loop_
_entity_poly.entity_id
_entity_poly.type
_entity_poly.pdbx_seq_one_letter_code
_entity_poly.pdbx_strand_id
1 'polypeptide(L)'
;MAARVLVLGGGGREHALAWKLAQSSHVQQVLVAPGNAGTACSAKISNAAISSSDHSALAQFCKDQNIEFVVVGPEAPLAAGIVGNLAAAGVRCFGPSAQAAQLESSKRFAKEFMDRHGIPTARWRAFTEPEEACSFIMSADVPALVVKASGLAAGKGVIVAGSREEACRAVQEIMQDKTFGAAGETVVIEELLEGEEVSCLCFTDGRTVAPMPPAQDHKRLLDGDRGPNTGGMGAYCPAPQVSKDLLQRITNTILQRTVDGMQQEGTPYTGILYAGIMLTKDGPKVLEFNCRFGDPECQVILPLLKSDLYEVIQSTLDGLLCASPPVWLGNCTAVTVVMASHGYPGDYTKGVEITGVAEAQALGLEVFQAGTALKDGKVVTNGGRVLTVTAIREDLIAALEGAKKGLAAIKFEGAVYRKDIGYRAIAFLKQPRGLTYKDSGVDIAAGNLLVEKIKPLAKATSRPGCNVDLGGFAGLFDLKAAGFKDPLLVSGTDGVGTKLKVAQQCNKHDTIGQDLVAMCVNDILAQGAEPLFFLDYFSCGKLDLGTAAAVVAGIAKACGKAGCALLGGETAEMPDMYPPGDYDLAGFAVGAVERGQKLPVLDAIAEGDVVVGIASSGLHSNGFSLVRKIVAKSSLQYSSPAPDNCGDQTLGDLLLTPTRIYSQSLLPVLHSGHVKAFAHITGGGLLENIPRVLPSKCGVDLDAQTWRIPKIFSWLQQEGQLSEEEMARTFNCGIGAALVVSKDLTEQVLRDIQQHQEEAWVIGRVVACPEGSPRVRVRHLVQAMRINGSVLENGTMKSHFSAQPKKARVAVLISGTGSNLQALIDSTQEPSSAAHIAVVISNKPEVAGLDKAARAGIPTRVINHKLYKSRVEFDTAVNQVLEEFFIDIVCLAGFMRILSGPFVRKWNGKMLNIHPSLLPSFRGSNAHEQALGAGVTVTGCTVHFVAEEVDAGQIILQEAVPVKRGDTVATLSERVKLAEHKIFPTALQLVASGAVRLGEDGRLCCVQDE
;
A
#
# COMPACT_ATOMS: atom_id res chain seq x y z
N MET A 1 -20.34 -13.62 20.08
CA MET A 1 -20.86 -15.00 20.07
C MET A 1 -20.09 -15.74 19.00
N ALA A 2 -19.68 -16.99 19.25
CA ALA A 2 -18.90 -17.73 18.28
C ALA A 2 -19.79 -18.11 17.06
N ALA A 3 -19.29 -17.88 15.85
CA ALA A 3 -20.01 -17.97 14.58
C ALA A 3 -20.31 -19.42 14.18
N ARG A 4 -21.36 -19.60 13.39
CA ARG A 4 -21.66 -20.87 12.71
C ARG A 4 -21.52 -20.68 11.21
N VAL A 5 -20.80 -21.59 10.56
CA VAL A 5 -20.53 -21.51 9.11
C VAL A 5 -21.10 -22.74 8.42
N LEU A 6 -21.62 -22.59 7.21
CA LEU A 6 -22.12 -23.70 6.39
C LEU A 6 -21.23 -23.89 5.16
N VAL A 7 -20.72 -25.10 4.94
CA VAL A 7 -19.96 -25.48 3.74
C VAL A 7 -20.85 -26.37 2.87
N LEU A 8 -20.97 -26.05 1.58
CA LEU A 8 -21.78 -26.85 0.64
C LEU A 8 -20.90 -27.79 -0.18
N GLY A 9 -21.29 -29.06 -0.21
CA GLY A 9 -20.64 -30.16 -0.93
C GLY A 9 -20.35 -31.36 -0.03
N GLY A 10 -19.57 -32.30 -0.54
CA GLY A 10 -19.29 -33.57 0.12
C GLY A 10 -18.00 -34.26 -0.34
N GLY A 11 -17.14 -33.54 -1.06
CA GLY A 11 -15.83 -34.01 -1.52
C GLY A 11 -14.70 -33.75 -0.53
N GLY A 12 -13.47 -34.00 -0.98
CA GLY A 12 -12.27 -33.81 -0.17
C GLY A 12 -11.97 -32.32 0.05
N ARG A 13 -12.28 -31.48 -0.95
CA ARG A 13 -12.23 -30.02 -0.83
C ARG A 13 -13.10 -29.48 0.30
N GLU A 14 -14.35 -29.94 0.39
CA GLU A 14 -15.26 -29.45 1.43
C GLU A 14 -14.84 -29.91 2.82
N HIS A 15 -14.26 -31.10 2.94
CA HIS A 15 -13.64 -31.54 4.18
C HIS A 15 -12.44 -30.65 4.54
N ALA A 16 -11.54 -30.33 3.61
CA ALA A 16 -10.42 -29.42 3.86
C ALA A 16 -10.87 -28.00 4.27
N LEU A 17 -11.91 -27.46 3.64
CA LEU A 17 -12.53 -26.19 4.02
C LEU A 17 -13.10 -26.25 5.45
N ALA A 18 -13.87 -27.30 5.77
CA ALA A 18 -14.46 -27.47 7.09
C ALA A 18 -13.40 -27.66 8.18
N TRP A 19 -12.36 -28.45 7.89
CA TRP A 19 -11.19 -28.63 8.75
C TRP A 19 -10.49 -27.30 9.03
N LYS A 20 -10.25 -26.48 8.00
CA LYS A 20 -9.55 -25.22 8.16
C LYS A 20 -10.38 -24.18 8.91
N LEU A 21 -11.68 -24.09 8.62
CA LEU A 21 -12.60 -23.19 9.33
C LEU A 21 -12.77 -23.56 10.81
N ALA A 22 -12.77 -24.86 11.14
CA ALA A 22 -12.89 -25.31 12.53
C ALA A 22 -11.69 -24.89 13.41
N GLN A 23 -10.53 -24.59 12.82
CA GLN A 23 -9.35 -24.09 13.55
C GLN A 23 -9.54 -22.66 14.07
N SER A 24 -10.44 -21.88 13.46
CA SER A 24 -10.70 -20.50 13.88
C SER A 24 -11.23 -20.44 15.32
N SER A 25 -10.74 -19.48 16.10
CA SER A 25 -11.30 -19.16 17.41
C SER A 25 -12.66 -18.48 17.32
N HIS A 26 -12.99 -17.89 16.17
CA HIS A 26 -14.27 -17.23 15.94
C HIS A 26 -15.38 -18.22 15.61
N VAL A 27 -15.04 -19.43 15.14
CA VAL A 27 -16.02 -20.44 14.71
C VAL A 27 -16.36 -21.40 15.85
N GLN A 28 -17.64 -21.46 16.19
CA GLN A 28 -18.23 -22.44 17.10
C GLN A 28 -18.51 -23.77 16.42
N GLN A 29 -19.09 -23.72 15.23
CA GLN A 29 -19.58 -24.89 14.52
C GLN A 29 -19.47 -24.69 13.01
N VAL A 30 -19.05 -25.74 12.32
CA VAL A 30 -19.09 -25.84 10.85
C VAL A 30 -20.09 -26.93 10.48
N LEU A 31 -21.15 -26.55 9.78
CA LEU A 31 -22.07 -27.49 9.17
C LEU A 31 -21.60 -27.79 7.74
N VAL A 32 -21.72 -29.04 7.30
CA VAL A 32 -21.38 -29.45 5.93
C VAL A 32 -22.59 -30.12 5.28
N ALA A 33 -23.02 -29.66 4.10
CA ALA A 33 -24.24 -30.13 3.45
C ALA A 33 -23.98 -30.66 2.03
N PRO A 34 -24.17 -31.99 1.77
CA PRO A 34 -24.52 -33.03 2.73
C PRO A 34 -23.32 -33.53 3.57
N GLY A 35 -22.09 -33.16 3.20
CA GLY A 35 -20.87 -33.70 3.81
C GLY A 35 -20.60 -35.17 3.46
N ASN A 36 -19.66 -35.78 4.15
CA ASN A 36 -19.27 -37.19 4.03
C ASN A 36 -18.94 -37.79 5.41
N ALA A 37 -18.42 -39.02 5.46
CA ALA A 37 -18.11 -39.67 6.74
C ALA A 37 -17.01 -38.94 7.54
N GLY A 38 -16.10 -38.24 6.88
CA GLY A 38 -15.04 -37.47 7.53
C GLY A 38 -15.55 -36.20 8.23
N THR A 39 -16.63 -35.61 7.72
CA THR A 39 -17.26 -34.40 8.30
C THR A 39 -18.44 -34.72 9.22
N ALA A 40 -18.80 -36.00 9.38
CA ALA A 40 -19.99 -36.42 10.12
C ALA A 40 -19.89 -36.19 11.64
N CYS A 41 -18.71 -36.41 12.23
CA CYS A 41 -18.51 -36.26 13.67
C CYS A 41 -17.07 -35.85 13.99
N SER A 42 -16.81 -34.54 14.03
CA SER A 42 -15.56 -33.94 14.53
C SER A 42 -15.91 -32.81 15.50
N ALA A 43 -14.95 -32.37 16.34
CA ALA A 43 -15.19 -31.51 17.50
C ALA A 43 -16.09 -30.29 17.23
N LYS A 44 -15.91 -29.61 16.08
CA LYS A 44 -16.75 -28.50 15.64
C LYS A 44 -17.51 -28.77 14.34
N ILE A 45 -17.36 -29.95 13.72
CA ILE A 45 -17.85 -30.23 12.37
C ILE A 45 -18.94 -31.29 12.42
N SER A 46 -20.07 -31.03 11.77
CA SER A 46 -21.16 -31.99 11.64
C SER A 46 -21.88 -31.84 10.30
N ASN A 47 -22.46 -32.93 9.80
CA ASN A 47 -23.22 -32.91 8.55
C ASN A 47 -24.64 -32.36 8.75
N ALA A 48 -25.19 -31.77 7.70
CA ALA A 48 -26.57 -31.30 7.63
C ALA A 48 -27.28 -31.88 6.39
N ALA A 49 -28.50 -32.39 6.59
CA ALA A 49 -29.34 -32.94 5.53
C ALA A 49 -30.16 -31.84 4.84
N ILE A 50 -29.51 -30.79 4.36
CA ILE A 50 -30.14 -29.70 3.59
C ILE A 50 -29.70 -29.76 2.12
N SER A 51 -30.64 -29.60 1.20
CA SER A 51 -30.35 -29.60 -0.23
C SER A 51 -29.68 -28.29 -0.66
N SER A 52 -28.63 -28.37 -1.47
CA SER A 52 -27.99 -27.21 -2.09
C SER A 52 -28.74 -26.69 -3.32
N SER A 53 -29.78 -27.39 -3.81
CA SER A 53 -30.55 -27.01 -4.99
C SER A 53 -31.82 -26.22 -4.67
N ASP A 54 -32.36 -26.36 -3.46
CA ASP A 54 -33.52 -25.59 -3.00
C ASP A 54 -33.03 -24.37 -2.22
N HIS A 55 -32.77 -23.29 -2.95
CA HIS A 55 -32.19 -22.07 -2.37
C HIS A 55 -33.12 -21.42 -1.33
N SER A 56 -34.43 -21.60 -1.45
CA SER A 56 -35.42 -21.06 -0.50
C SER A 56 -35.36 -21.82 0.83
N ALA A 57 -35.40 -23.15 0.78
CA ALA A 57 -35.25 -23.98 1.97
C ALA A 57 -33.87 -23.79 2.62
N LEU A 58 -32.81 -23.67 1.81
CA LEU A 58 -31.46 -23.42 2.31
C LEU A 58 -31.32 -22.06 3.00
N ALA A 59 -31.91 -21.00 2.46
CA ALA A 59 -31.93 -19.69 3.09
C ALA A 59 -32.66 -19.72 4.43
N GLN A 60 -33.80 -20.41 4.51
CA GLN A 60 -34.54 -20.58 5.75
C GLN A 60 -33.72 -21.38 6.78
N PHE A 61 -33.11 -22.48 6.35
CA PHE A 61 -32.20 -23.27 7.19
C PHE A 61 -31.06 -22.42 7.76
N CYS A 62 -30.44 -21.56 6.93
CA CYS A 62 -29.38 -20.68 7.39
C CYS A 62 -29.85 -19.72 8.49
N LYS A 63 -31.06 -19.17 8.35
CA LYS A 63 -31.67 -18.30 9.38
C LYS A 63 -31.96 -19.07 10.67
N ASP A 64 -32.58 -20.24 10.54
CA ASP A 64 -32.95 -21.07 11.69
C ASP A 64 -31.73 -21.55 12.49
N GLN A 65 -30.62 -21.85 11.79
CA GLN A 65 -29.36 -22.28 12.40
C GLN A 65 -28.41 -21.13 12.76
N ASN A 66 -28.80 -19.87 12.51
CA ASN A 66 -27.95 -18.68 12.68
C ASN A 66 -26.58 -18.82 12.00
N ILE A 67 -26.60 -19.22 10.73
CA ILE A 67 -25.40 -19.30 9.88
C ILE A 67 -24.93 -17.89 9.53
N GLU A 68 -23.67 -17.59 9.86
CA GLU A 68 -23.03 -16.29 9.58
C GLU A 68 -22.81 -16.11 8.08
N PHE A 69 -22.22 -17.12 7.44
CA PHE A 69 -22.08 -17.18 5.99
C PHE A 69 -22.01 -18.62 5.49
N VAL A 70 -22.36 -18.78 4.20
CA VAL A 70 -22.25 -20.02 3.44
C VAL A 70 -20.98 -19.99 2.60
N VAL A 71 -20.25 -21.10 2.52
CA VAL A 71 -19.08 -21.30 1.64
C VAL A 71 -19.43 -22.35 0.61
N VAL A 72 -19.40 -21.98 -0.68
CA VAL A 72 -19.77 -22.89 -1.77
C VAL A 72 -18.52 -23.63 -2.27
N GLY A 73 -18.51 -24.96 -2.11
CA GLY A 73 -17.43 -25.80 -2.61
C GLY A 73 -17.51 -26.09 -4.12
N PRO A 74 -18.60 -26.73 -4.62
CA PRO A 74 -18.71 -27.14 -6.02
C PRO A 74 -19.22 -26.05 -6.96
N GLU A 75 -18.97 -26.22 -8.27
CA GLU A 75 -19.38 -25.25 -9.29
C GLU A 75 -20.89 -25.18 -9.55
N ALA A 76 -21.61 -26.30 -9.45
CA ALA A 76 -23.01 -26.37 -9.90
C ALA A 76 -23.94 -25.39 -9.15
N PRO A 77 -23.87 -25.24 -7.81
CA PRO A 77 -24.66 -24.23 -7.10
C PRO A 77 -24.31 -22.78 -7.50
N LEU A 78 -23.05 -22.48 -7.81
CA LEU A 78 -22.62 -21.15 -8.25
C LEU A 78 -23.28 -20.78 -9.58
N ALA A 79 -23.20 -21.67 -10.57
CA ALA A 79 -23.84 -21.50 -11.87
C ALA A 79 -25.38 -21.41 -11.78
N ALA A 80 -25.98 -22.09 -10.78
CA ALA A 80 -27.41 -22.00 -10.49
C ALA A 80 -27.83 -20.70 -9.76
N GLY A 81 -26.89 -19.82 -9.42
CA GLY A 81 -27.19 -18.51 -8.81
C GLY A 81 -27.41 -18.53 -7.31
N ILE A 82 -26.86 -19.53 -6.61
CA ILE A 82 -27.01 -19.66 -5.15
C ILE A 82 -26.62 -18.39 -4.38
N VAL A 83 -25.53 -17.73 -4.79
CA VAL A 83 -25.01 -16.53 -4.10
C VAL A 83 -26.02 -15.38 -4.18
N GLY A 84 -26.56 -15.11 -5.37
CA GLY A 84 -27.58 -14.08 -5.56
C GLY A 84 -28.88 -14.39 -4.81
N ASN A 85 -29.34 -15.65 -4.85
CA ASN A 85 -30.58 -16.05 -4.19
C ASN A 85 -30.46 -15.98 -2.65
N LEU A 86 -29.34 -16.41 -2.08
CA LEU A 86 -29.09 -16.31 -0.64
C LEU A 86 -28.94 -14.84 -0.21
N ALA A 87 -28.20 -14.03 -0.98
CA ALA A 87 -28.05 -12.60 -0.69
C ALA A 87 -29.39 -11.87 -0.71
N ALA A 88 -30.26 -12.14 -1.69
CA ALA A 88 -31.62 -11.59 -1.76
C ALA A 88 -32.49 -12.01 -0.55
N ALA A 89 -32.20 -13.18 0.04
CA ALA A 89 -32.84 -13.65 1.26
C ALA A 89 -32.18 -13.14 2.56
N GLY A 90 -31.15 -12.31 2.48
CA GLY A 90 -30.40 -11.77 3.62
C GLY A 90 -29.38 -12.75 4.23
N VAL A 91 -28.93 -13.74 3.48
CA VAL A 91 -27.92 -14.73 3.90
C VAL A 91 -26.62 -14.47 3.14
N ARG A 92 -25.52 -14.30 3.86
CA ARG A 92 -24.19 -14.07 3.26
C ARG A 92 -23.66 -15.37 2.63
N CYS A 93 -23.06 -15.26 1.44
CA CYS A 93 -22.57 -16.43 0.71
C CYS A 93 -21.25 -16.09 -0.01
N PHE A 94 -20.22 -16.90 0.26
CA PHE A 94 -18.89 -16.78 -0.33
C PHE A 94 -18.80 -17.60 -1.60
N GLY A 95 -18.59 -16.89 -2.71
CA GLY A 95 -18.52 -17.40 -4.07
C GLY A 95 -19.03 -16.34 -5.07
N PRO A 96 -18.76 -16.51 -6.37
CA PRO A 96 -19.22 -15.55 -7.38
C PRO A 96 -20.72 -15.67 -7.64
N SER A 97 -21.32 -14.58 -8.14
CA SER A 97 -22.68 -14.60 -8.71
C SER A 97 -22.75 -15.53 -9.93
N ALA A 98 -23.96 -15.91 -10.36
CA ALA A 98 -24.12 -16.72 -11.58
C ALA A 98 -23.54 -16.02 -12.82
N GLN A 99 -23.67 -14.69 -12.90
CA GLN A 99 -23.08 -13.89 -13.96
C GLN A 99 -21.55 -13.95 -13.92
N ALA A 100 -20.94 -13.78 -12.74
CA ALA A 100 -19.50 -13.88 -12.59
C ALA A 100 -18.97 -15.32 -12.80
N ALA A 101 -19.77 -16.32 -12.44
CA ALA A 101 -19.49 -17.74 -12.67
C ALA A 101 -19.57 -18.16 -14.14
N GLN A 102 -19.93 -17.26 -15.07
CA GLN A 102 -19.81 -17.52 -16.51
C GLN A 102 -18.37 -17.75 -16.95
N LEU A 103 -17.38 -17.26 -16.20
CA LEU A 103 -15.95 -17.56 -16.43
C LEU A 103 -15.66 -19.08 -16.38
N GLU A 104 -16.39 -19.86 -15.58
CA GLU A 104 -16.28 -21.32 -15.57
C GLU A 104 -17.40 -21.99 -16.38
N SER A 105 -18.64 -21.54 -16.20
CA SER A 105 -19.83 -22.23 -16.73
C SER A 105 -20.04 -22.07 -18.23
N SER A 106 -19.36 -21.10 -18.87
CA SER A 106 -19.35 -20.93 -20.33
C SER A 106 -17.92 -20.66 -20.82
N LYS A 107 -17.28 -21.69 -21.38
CA LYS A 107 -15.92 -21.53 -21.94
C LYS A 107 -15.89 -20.50 -23.06
N ARG A 108 -16.95 -20.44 -23.88
CA ARG A 108 -17.09 -19.38 -24.88
C ARG A 108 -17.03 -17.99 -24.25
N PHE A 109 -17.80 -17.75 -23.17
CA PHE A 109 -17.78 -16.46 -22.47
C PHE A 109 -16.38 -16.15 -21.95
N ALA A 110 -15.71 -17.11 -21.29
CA ALA A 110 -14.38 -16.91 -20.74
C ALA A 110 -13.36 -16.52 -21.81
N LYS A 111 -13.42 -17.15 -22.99
CA LYS A 111 -12.50 -16.84 -24.09
C LYS A 111 -12.79 -15.47 -24.71
N GLU A 112 -14.05 -15.13 -24.97
CA GLU A 112 -14.45 -13.79 -25.43
C GLU A 112 -14.05 -12.70 -24.43
N PHE A 113 -14.21 -12.97 -23.13
CA PHE A 113 -13.80 -12.08 -22.05
C PHE A 113 -12.29 -11.85 -22.06
N MET A 114 -11.49 -12.91 -22.18
CA MET A 114 -10.03 -12.79 -22.25
C MET A 114 -9.57 -11.98 -23.46
N ASP A 115 -10.21 -12.15 -24.61
CA ASP A 115 -9.90 -11.35 -25.81
C ASP A 115 -10.24 -9.87 -25.60
N ARG A 116 -11.42 -9.55 -25.01
CA ARG A 116 -11.85 -8.17 -24.74
C ARG A 116 -10.87 -7.42 -23.82
N HIS A 117 -10.28 -8.11 -22.85
CA HIS A 117 -9.40 -7.52 -21.84
C HIS A 117 -7.91 -7.75 -22.10
N GLY A 118 -7.54 -8.41 -23.21
CA GLY A 118 -6.14 -8.71 -23.52
C GLY A 118 -5.47 -9.61 -22.48
N ILE A 119 -6.18 -10.62 -21.99
CA ILE A 119 -5.65 -11.66 -21.09
C ILE A 119 -5.09 -12.79 -21.95
N PRO A 120 -3.81 -13.21 -21.75
CA PRO A 120 -3.17 -14.18 -22.62
C PRO A 120 -3.83 -15.56 -22.52
N THR A 121 -4.26 -16.12 -23.66
CA THR A 121 -4.87 -17.46 -23.76
C THR A 121 -4.50 -18.13 -25.10
N ALA A 122 -4.87 -19.40 -25.29
CA ALA A 122 -4.73 -20.09 -26.57
C ALA A 122 -5.58 -19.43 -27.67
N ARG A 123 -5.09 -19.40 -28.91
CA ARG A 123 -5.92 -19.00 -30.05
C ARG A 123 -7.10 -19.96 -30.19
N TRP A 124 -8.28 -19.43 -30.51
CA TRP A 124 -9.51 -20.19 -30.40
C TRP A 124 -10.61 -19.71 -31.34
N ARG A 125 -11.64 -20.53 -31.50
CA ARG A 125 -12.93 -20.16 -32.10
C ARG A 125 -14.05 -21.04 -31.56
N ALA A 126 -15.26 -20.51 -31.44
CA ALA A 126 -16.45 -21.27 -31.05
C ALA A 126 -17.36 -21.59 -32.24
N PHE A 127 -18.06 -22.72 -32.16
CA PHE A 127 -18.93 -23.24 -33.21
C PHE A 127 -20.21 -23.85 -32.64
N THR A 128 -21.32 -23.65 -33.36
CA THR A 128 -22.62 -24.31 -33.13
C THR A 128 -22.94 -25.33 -34.22
N GLU A 129 -22.19 -25.34 -35.33
CA GLU A 129 -22.32 -26.31 -36.41
C GLU A 129 -21.06 -27.20 -36.51
N PRO A 130 -21.21 -28.55 -36.50
CA PRO A 130 -20.07 -29.47 -36.48
C PRO A 130 -19.28 -29.44 -37.80
N GLU A 131 -19.91 -29.16 -38.94
CA GLU A 131 -19.24 -29.06 -40.24
C GLU A 131 -18.28 -27.87 -40.30
N GLU A 132 -18.71 -26.71 -39.78
CA GLU A 132 -17.87 -25.50 -39.71
C GLU A 132 -16.70 -25.70 -38.75
N ALA A 133 -16.95 -26.35 -37.60
CA ALA A 133 -15.93 -26.72 -36.63
C ALA A 133 -14.85 -27.62 -37.25
N CYS A 134 -15.25 -28.66 -38.00
CA CYS A 134 -14.32 -29.53 -38.72
C CYS A 134 -13.54 -28.78 -39.82
N SER A 135 -14.20 -27.90 -40.57
CA SER A 135 -13.55 -27.05 -41.57
C SER A 135 -12.47 -26.16 -40.95
N PHE A 136 -12.74 -25.56 -39.79
CA PHE A 136 -11.75 -24.78 -39.05
C PHE A 136 -10.55 -25.62 -38.60
N ILE A 137 -10.78 -26.81 -38.01
CA ILE A 137 -9.70 -27.72 -37.61
C ILE A 137 -8.80 -28.07 -38.81
N MET A 138 -9.39 -28.34 -39.97
CA MET A 138 -8.67 -28.75 -41.17
C MET A 138 -7.92 -27.62 -41.86
N SER A 139 -8.36 -26.37 -41.69
CA SER A 139 -7.79 -25.20 -42.39
C SER A 139 -6.91 -24.29 -41.51
N ALA A 140 -6.95 -24.45 -40.18
CA ALA A 140 -6.17 -23.63 -39.25
C ALA A 140 -4.66 -23.72 -39.51
N ASP A 141 -3.96 -22.60 -39.36
CA ASP A 141 -2.50 -22.46 -39.40
C ASP A 141 -1.82 -22.94 -38.11
N VAL A 142 -2.62 -23.36 -37.12
CA VAL A 142 -2.21 -23.76 -35.78
C VAL A 142 -2.68 -25.19 -35.49
N PRO A 143 -2.08 -25.88 -34.49
CA PRO A 143 -2.61 -27.16 -34.04
C PRO A 143 -3.91 -26.97 -33.25
N ALA A 144 -5.02 -26.75 -33.97
CA ALA A 144 -6.38 -26.64 -33.42
C ALA A 144 -6.91 -28.03 -32.98
N LEU A 145 -6.29 -28.59 -31.94
CA LEU A 145 -6.47 -29.99 -31.53
C LEU A 145 -7.14 -30.15 -30.15
N VAL A 146 -7.49 -29.05 -29.48
CA VAL A 146 -8.20 -29.09 -28.20
C VAL A 146 -9.66 -28.74 -28.44
N VAL A 147 -10.55 -29.71 -28.24
CA VAL A 147 -12.00 -29.54 -28.40
C VAL A 147 -12.66 -29.55 -27.02
N LYS A 148 -13.34 -28.46 -26.68
CA LYS A 148 -14.00 -28.30 -25.37
C LYS A 148 -15.49 -28.05 -25.55
N ALA A 149 -16.33 -28.77 -24.82
CA ALA A 149 -17.74 -28.43 -24.65
C ALA A 149 -17.84 -27.10 -23.87
N SER A 150 -18.65 -26.15 -24.36
CA SER A 150 -18.73 -24.82 -23.76
C SER A 150 -19.34 -24.84 -22.36
N GLY A 151 -20.37 -25.66 -22.14
CA GLY A 151 -21.05 -25.76 -20.84
C GLY A 151 -20.30 -26.60 -19.79
N LEU A 152 -20.92 -26.71 -18.61
CA LEU A 152 -20.42 -27.55 -17.52
C LEU A 152 -20.57 -29.04 -17.84
N ALA A 153 -19.44 -29.73 -17.99
CA ALA A 153 -19.37 -31.17 -18.29
C ALA A 153 -18.59 -31.96 -17.22
N ALA A 154 -18.59 -31.48 -15.97
CA ALA A 154 -17.93 -32.11 -14.81
C ALA A 154 -16.47 -32.55 -15.07
N GLY A 155 -15.70 -31.70 -15.79
CA GLY A 155 -14.30 -31.98 -16.16
C GLY A 155 -14.09 -33.03 -17.25
N LYS A 156 -15.15 -33.61 -17.83
CA LYS A 156 -15.08 -34.63 -18.89
C LYS A 156 -15.25 -34.08 -20.31
N GLY A 157 -15.72 -32.85 -20.45
CA GLY A 157 -15.99 -32.22 -21.75
C GLY A 157 -14.78 -31.58 -22.43
N VAL A 158 -13.57 -32.09 -22.21
CA VAL A 158 -12.32 -31.60 -22.83
C VAL A 158 -11.61 -32.78 -23.46
N ILE A 159 -11.40 -32.72 -24.78
CA ILE A 159 -10.68 -33.73 -25.54
C ILE A 159 -9.45 -33.07 -26.16
N VAL A 160 -8.28 -33.63 -25.88
CA VAL A 160 -7.00 -33.24 -26.47
C VAL A 160 -6.65 -34.30 -27.52
N ALA A 161 -6.85 -33.97 -28.79
CA ALA A 161 -6.66 -34.89 -29.90
C ALA A 161 -5.18 -34.96 -30.33
N GLY A 162 -4.74 -36.14 -30.76
CA GLY A 162 -3.40 -36.34 -31.35
C GLY A 162 -3.33 -36.01 -32.84
N SER A 163 -4.47 -35.79 -33.50
CA SER A 163 -4.56 -35.51 -34.94
C SER A 163 -5.78 -34.66 -35.27
N ARG A 164 -5.78 -34.02 -36.46
CA ARG A 164 -6.93 -33.22 -36.92
C ARG A 164 -8.17 -34.10 -37.12
N GLU A 165 -7.99 -35.33 -37.59
CA GLU A 165 -9.06 -36.31 -37.77
C GLU A 165 -9.67 -36.73 -36.43
N GLU A 166 -8.87 -36.89 -35.38
CA GLU A 166 -9.34 -37.15 -34.03
C GLU A 166 -10.07 -35.94 -33.43
N ALA A 167 -9.60 -34.71 -33.68
CA ALA A 167 -10.30 -33.50 -33.27
C ALA A 167 -11.66 -33.37 -33.95
N CYS A 168 -11.77 -33.67 -35.26
CA CYS A 168 -13.05 -33.70 -35.96
C CYS A 168 -14.00 -34.77 -35.38
N ARG A 169 -13.49 -35.97 -35.03
CA ARG A 169 -14.29 -36.98 -34.35
C ARG A 169 -14.79 -36.50 -32.99
N ALA A 170 -13.94 -35.87 -32.20
CA ALA A 170 -14.31 -35.29 -30.92
C ALA A 170 -15.43 -34.24 -31.05
N VAL A 171 -15.43 -33.42 -32.10
CA VAL A 171 -16.53 -32.50 -32.41
C VAL A 171 -17.84 -33.26 -32.64
N GLN A 172 -17.81 -34.33 -33.44
CA GLN A 172 -19.01 -35.13 -33.72
C GLN A 172 -19.55 -35.80 -32.44
N GLU A 173 -18.68 -36.40 -31.63
CA GLU A 173 -19.06 -37.03 -30.36
C GLU A 173 -19.69 -36.03 -29.38
N ILE A 174 -19.19 -34.79 -29.32
CA ILE A 174 -19.74 -33.76 -28.44
C ILE A 174 -21.08 -33.24 -28.95
N MET A 175 -21.21 -32.96 -30.25
CA MET A 175 -22.34 -32.22 -30.82
C MET A 175 -23.46 -33.11 -31.38
N GLN A 176 -23.13 -34.17 -32.12
CA GLN A 176 -24.13 -35.06 -32.74
C GLN A 176 -24.64 -36.12 -31.76
N ASP A 177 -23.73 -36.79 -31.05
CA ASP A 177 -24.11 -37.84 -30.10
C ASP A 177 -24.67 -37.28 -28.78
N LYS A 178 -24.65 -35.94 -28.64
CA LYS A 178 -25.08 -35.19 -27.46
C LYS A 178 -24.53 -35.78 -26.16
N THR A 179 -23.28 -36.23 -26.19
CA THR A 179 -22.61 -36.93 -25.08
C THR A 179 -22.67 -36.14 -23.76
N PHE A 180 -22.78 -34.81 -23.84
CA PHE A 180 -22.87 -33.91 -22.68
C PHE A 180 -24.19 -33.11 -22.61
N GLY A 181 -25.23 -33.52 -23.33
CA GLY A 181 -26.51 -32.82 -23.39
C GLY A 181 -26.37 -31.36 -23.86
N ALA A 182 -27.09 -30.44 -23.21
CA ALA A 182 -27.06 -29.00 -23.54
C ALA A 182 -25.67 -28.36 -23.39
N ALA A 183 -24.78 -28.94 -22.58
CA ALA A 183 -23.41 -28.43 -22.42
C ALA A 183 -22.56 -28.54 -23.70
N GLY A 184 -22.96 -29.41 -24.64
CA GLY A 184 -22.30 -29.66 -25.92
C GLY A 184 -22.88 -28.92 -27.13
N GLU A 185 -23.90 -28.06 -26.96
CA GLU A 185 -24.51 -27.29 -28.08
C GLU A 185 -23.54 -26.31 -28.75
N THR A 186 -22.52 -25.86 -28.01
CA THR A 186 -21.43 -25.05 -28.53
C THR A 186 -20.11 -25.71 -28.15
N VAL A 187 -19.22 -25.84 -29.12
CA VAL A 187 -17.84 -26.28 -28.90
C VAL A 187 -16.88 -25.11 -29.06
N VAL A 188 -15.83 -25.11 -28.23
CA VAL A 188 -14.68 -24.22 -28.32
C VAL A 188 -13.52 -25.06 -28.81
N ILE A 189 -12.95 -24.67 -29.95
CA ILE A 189 -11.73 -25.30 -30.50
C ILE A 189 -10.57 -24.36 -30.25
N GLU A 190 -9.50 -24.89 -29.66
CA GLU A 190 -8.32 -24.11 -29.27
C GLU A 190 -7.03 -24.73 -29.80
N GLU A 191 -6.03 -23.86 -29.97
CA GLU A 191 -4.63 -24.23 -30.15
C GLU A 191 -4.15 -25.12 -28.99
N LEU A 192 -3.46 -26.21 -29.34
CA LEU A 192 -2.74 -27.04 -28.39
C LEU A 192 -1.50 -26.30 -27.88
N LEU A 193 -1.54 -25.87 -26.62
CA LEU A 193 -0.39 -25.25 -25.95
C LEU A 193 0.55 -26.31 -25.38
N GLU A 194 1.86 -26.04 -25.44
CA GLU A 194 2.90 -26.88 -24.86
C GLU A 194 3.59 -26.15 -23.69
N GLY A 195 3.83 -26.88 -22.60
CA GLY A 195 4.46 -26.32 -21.40
C GLY A 195 4.19 -27.13 -20.13
N GLU A 196 4.50 -26.51 -18.99
CA GLU A 196 4.09 -27.00 -17.67
C GLU A 196 2.72 -26.40 -17.30
N GLU A 197 1.78 -27.22 -16.86
CA GLU A 197 0.50 -26.77 -16.32
C GLU A 197 0.66 -26.44 -14.83
N VAL A 198 0.15 -25.28 -14.42
CA VAL A 198 0.11 -24.83 -13.03
C VAL A 198 -1.24 -24.18 -12.73
N SER A 199 -1.65 -24.29 -11.48
CA SER A 199 -2.89 -23.72 -10.97
C SER A 199 -2.58 -22.51 -10.11
N CYS A 200 -3.06 -21.35 -10.54
CA CYS A 200 -2.88 -20.08 -9.82
C CYS A 200 -4.24 -19.61 -9.33
N LEU A 201 -4.40 -19.53 -8.00
CA LEU A 201 -5.65 -19.16 -7.36
C LEU A 201 -5.46 -17.83 -6.62
N CYS A 202 -6.55 -17.11 -6.38
CA CYS A 202 -6.58 -15.99 -5.46
C CYS A 202 -7.90 -15.88 -4.70
N PHE A 203 -7.85 -15.29 -3.51
CA PHE A 203 -9.02 -14.64 -2.93
C PHE A 203 -9.22 -13.29 -3.61
N THR A 204 -10.47 -12.92 -3.84
CA THR A 204 -10.83 -11.57 -4.32
C THR A 204 -12.16 -11.12 -3.76
N ASP A 205 -12.21 -9.84 -3.35
CA ASP A 205 -13.41 -9.16 -2.88
C ASP A 205 -14.18 -8.43 -4.00
N GLY A 206 -13.72 -8.58 -5.25
CA GLY A 206 -14.22 -7.83 -6.40
C GLY A 206 -13.29 -6.70 -6.85
N ARG A 207 -12.26 -6.38 -6.06
CA ARG A 207 -11.25 -5.35 -6.38
C ARG A 207 -9.84 -5.80 -6.03
N THR A 208 -9.65 -6.23 -4.78
CA THR A 208 -8.36 -6.70 -4.25
C THR A 208 -8.11 -8.13 -4.71
N VAL A 209 -6.92 -8.42 -5.24
CA VAL A 209 -6.48 -9.79 -5.54
C VAL A 209 -5.40 -10.22 -4.56
N ALA A 210 -5.67 -11.27 -3.80
CA ALA A 210 -4.71 -11.91 -2.90
C ALA A 210 -4.31 -13.30 -3.42
N PRO A 211 -3.17 -13.42 -4.13
CA PRO A 211 -2.75 -14.68 -4.74
C PRO A 211 -2.37 -15.73 -3.70
N MET A 212 -2.70 -16.99 -4.01
CA MET A 212 -2.24 -18.17 -3.28
C MET A 212 -0.94 -18.69 -3.89
N PRO A 213 -0.12 -19.45 -3.14
CA PRO A 213 1.02 -20.15 -3.73
C PRO A 213 0.53 -21.09 -4.84
N PRO A 214 1.22 -21.15 -6.00
CA PRO A 214 0.77 -21.93 -7.14
C PRO A 214 0.81 -23.41 -6.81
N ALA A 215 -0.21 -24.15 -7.24
CA ALA A 215 -0.29 -25.60 -7.08
C ALA A 215 -0.13 -26.29 -8.44
N GLN A 216 0.09 -27.60 -8.41
CA GLN A 216 0.02 -28.43 -9.61
C GLN A 216 -0.65 -29.75 -9.24
N ASP A 217 -1.62 -30.17 -10.05
CA ASP A 217 -2.32 -31.43 -9.91
C ASP A 217 -1.79 -32.51 -10.88
N HIS A 218 -2.26 -33.74 -10.67
CA HIS A 218 -1.98 -34.87 -11.55
C HIS A 218 -3.29 -35.52 -11.98
N LYS A 219 -3.77 -35.17 -13.18
CA LYS A 219 -5.06 -35.67 -13.71
C LYS A 219 -5.04 -37.14 -14.12
N ARG A 220 -3.91 -37.69 -14.56
CA ARG A 220 -3.81 -39.05 -15.10
C ARG A 220 -3.83 -40.12 -14.00
N LEU A 221 -4.54 -41.22 -14.25
CA LEU A 221 -4.79 -42.30 -13.28
C LEU A 221 -3.52 -43.03 -12.83
N LEU A 222 -2.60 -43.32 -13.75
CA LEU A 222 -1.45 -44.20 -13.52
C LEU A 222 -0.14 -43.41 -13.40
N ASP A 223 0.83 -44.01 -12.71
CA ASP A 223 2.20 -43.50 -12.61
C ASP A 223 2.81 -43.23 -14.01
N GLY A 224 3.61 -42.16 -14.09
CA GLY A 224 4.18 -41.64 -15.34
C GLY A 224 3.18 -40.86 -16.19
N ASP A 225 2.14 -40.30 -15.57
CA ASP A 225 1.04 -39.59 -16.24
C ASP A 225 0.35 -40.42 -17.35
N ARG A 226 0.12 -41.71 -17.08
CA ARG A 226 -0.52 -42.65 -18.03
C ARG A 226 -1.99 -42.93 -17.69
N GLY A 227 -2.69 -43.59 -18.61
CA GLY A 227 -4.09 -43.98 -18.43
C GLY A 227 -5.06 -42.82 -18.67
N PRO A 228 -6.36 -42.99 -18.37
CA PRO A 228 -7.37 -41.97 -18.63
C PRO A 228 -7.19 -40.74 -17.73
N ASN A 229 -7.73 -39.59 -18.18
CA ASN A 229 -7.90 -38.42 -17.32
C ASN A 229 -8.92 -38.71 -16.22
N THR A 230 -8.67 -38.16 -15.05
CA THR A 230 -9.52 -38.25 -13.85
C THR A 230 -9.83 -36.85 -13.35
N GLY A 231 -10.54 -36.73 -12.22
CA GLY A 231 -10.69 -35.46 -11.51
C GLY A 231 -9.42 -34.98 -10.79
N GLY A 232 -8.32 -35.76 -10.83
CA GLY A 232 -7.08 -35.50 -10.12
C GLY A 232 -6.76 -36.62 -9.13
N MET A 233 -5.56 -37.22 -9.25
CA MET A 233 -5.03 -38.31 -8.42
C MET A 233 -4.07 -37.83 -7.31
N GLY A 234 -3.76 -36.54 -7.29
CA GLY A 234 -2.92 -35.91 -6.29
C GLY A 234 -2.55 -34.50 -6.72
N ALA A 235 -2.01 -33.73 -5.78
CA ALA A 235 -1.53 -32.37 -6.01
C ALA A 235 -0.38 -32.04 -5.05
N TYR A 236 0.35 -30.96 -5.35
CA TYR A 236 1.34 -30.39 -4.45
C TYR A 236 1.37 -28.87 -4.54
N CYS A 237 1.87 -28.23 -3.48
CA CYS A 237 2.01 -26.79 -3.37
C CYS A 237 3.20 -26.44 -2.44
N PRO A 238 4.06 -25.46 -2.77
CA PRO A 238 4.06 -24.66 -4.00
C PRO A 238 4.68 -25.39 -5.21
N ALA A 239 4.28 -25.00 -6.43
CA ALA A 239 4.88 -25.45 -7.69
C ALA A 239 6.20 -24.71 -7.97
N PRO A 240 7.38 -25.37 -7.90
CA PRO A 240 8.69 -24.70 -7.94
C PRO A 240 9.04 -24.08 -9.30
N GLN A 241 8.31 -24.45 -10.36
CA GLN A 241 8.49 -23.91 -11.71
C GLN A 241 8.06 -22.45 -11.82
N VAL A 242 7.22 -21.97 -10.88
CA VAL A 242 6.74 -20.59 -10.84
C VAL A 242 7.61 -19.79 -9.87
N SER A 243 8.50 -18.96 -10.41
CA SER A 243 9.27 -18.00 -9.60
C SER A 243 8.36 -16.92 -9.02
N LYS A 244 8.85 -16.18 -8.00
CA LYS A 244 8.11 -15.03 -7.44
C LYS A 244 7.79 -13.98 -8.50
N ASP A 245 8.73 -13.69 -9.40
CA ASP A 245 8.53 -12.76 -10.52
C ASP A 245 7.45 -13.25 -11.49
N LEU A 246 7.46 -14.56 -11.80
CA LEU A 246 6.45 -15.15 -12.67
C LEU A 246 5.07 -15.16 -12.01
N LEU A 247 4.99 -15.43 -10.71
CA LEU A 247 3.75 -15.34 -9.94
C LEU A 247 3.23 -13.89 -9.96
N GLN A 248 4.08 -12.89 -9.75
CA GLN A 248 3.68 -11.48 -9.83
C GLN A 248 3.19 -11.11 -11.23
N ARG A 249 3.85 -11.60 -12.28
CA ARG A 249 3.39 -11.42 -13.66
C ARG A 249 2.02 -12.05 -13.88
N ILE A 250 1.80 -13.27 -13.39
CA ILE A 250 0.49 -13.96 -13.47
C ILE A 250 -0.57 -13.15 -12.70
N THR A 251 -0.27 -12.70 -11.49
CA THR A 251 -1.17 -11.87 -10.69
C THR A 251 -1.59 -10.62 -11.45
N ASN A 252 -0.64 -9.88 -12.03
CA ASN A 252 -0.94 -8.60 -12.69
C ASN A 252 -1.61 -8.79 -14.06
N THR A 253 -1.15 -9.74 -14.86
CA THR A 253 -1.56 -9.88 -16.28
C THR A 253 -2.76 -10.80 -16.47
N ILE A 254 -3.08 -11.64 -15.49
CA ILE A 254 -4.18 -12.59 -15.54
C ILE A 254 -5.16 -12.33 -14.40
N LEU A 255 -4.76 -12.51 -13.13
CA LEU A 255 -5.73 -12.52 -12.02
C LEU A 255 -6.37 -11.14 -11.77
N GLN A 256 -5.56 -10.10 -11.57
CA GLN A 256 -6.03 -8.73 -11.36
C GLN A 256 -6.78 -8.23 -12.59
N ARG A 257 -6.24 -8.47 -13.79
CA ARG A 257 -6.88 -8.07 -15.05
C ARG A 257 -8.25 -8.74 -15.25
N THR A 258 -8.41 -10.00 -14.85
CA THR A 258 -9.72 -10.67 -14.84
C THR A 258 -10.68 -10.00 -13.85
N VAL A 259 -10.25 -9.73 -12.62
CA VAL A 259 -11.10 -9.08 -11.62
C VAL A 259 -11.52 -7.67 -12.06
N ASP A 260 -10.58 -6.87 -12.56
CA ASP A 260 -10.82 -5.52 -13.07
C ASP A 260 -11.79 -5.54 -14.27
N GLY A 261 -11.59 -6.47 -15.22
CA GLY A 261 -12.45 -6.61 -16.39
C GLY A 261 -13.88 -6.99 -16.02
N MET A 262 -14.06 -7.92 -15.09
CA MET A 262 -15.39 -8.32 -14.58
C MET A 262 -16.09 -7.15 -13.86
N GLN A 263 -15.34 -6.38 -13.06
CA GLN A 263 -15.84 -5.18 -12.41
C GLN A 263 -16.23 -4.09 -13.43
N GLN A 264 -15.44 -3.90 -14.48
CA GLN A 264 -15.70 -2.94 -15.56
C GLN A 264 -16.95 -3.30 -16.38
N GLU A 265 -17.20 -4.60 -16.59
CA GLU A 265 -18.41 -5.11 -17.26
C GLU A 265 -19.65 -5.15 -16.34
N GLY A 266 -19.55 -4.64 -15.11
CA GLY A 266 -20.68 -4.56 -14.17
C GLY A 266 -21.07 -5.91 -13.54
N THR A 267 -20.19 -6.91 -13.61
CA THR A 267 -20.40 -8.26 -13.06
C THR A 267 -19.27 -8.62 -12.08
N PRO A 268 -19.11 -7.87 -10.97
CA PRO A 268 -17.97 -8.02 -10.07
C PRO A 268 -17.78 -9.46 -9.59
N TYR A 269 -16.53 -9.90 -9.56
CA TYR A 269 -16.15 -11.25 -9.20
C TYR A 269 -15.66 -11.32 -7.75
N THR A 270 -16.42 -11.97 -6.87
CA THR A 270 -16.07 -12.13 -5.45
C THR A 270 -15.93 -13.62 -5.10
N GLY A 271 -14.94 -13.98 -4.29
CA GLY A 271 -14.70 -15.35 -3.84
C GLY A 271 -13.34 -15.87 -4.27
N ILE A 272 -13.30 -17.11 -4.77
CA ILE A 272 -12.08 -17.73 -5.30
C ILE A 272 -12.07 -17.64 -6.80
N LEU A 273 -11.05 -17.02 -7.38
CA LEU A 273 -10.74 -17.14 -8.79
C LEU A 273 -9.61 -18.17 -8.93
N TYR A 274 -9.84 -19.17 -9.76
CA TYR A 274 -8.85 -20.16 -10.16
C TYR A 274 -8.52 -19.94 -11.62
N ALA A 275 -7.24 -19.89 -11.96
CA ALA A 275 -6.75 -19.92 -13.33
C ALA A 275 -5.86 -21.15 -13.54
N GLY A 276 -6.27 -22.03 -14.46
CA GLY A 276 -5.39 -23.06 -15.00
C GLY A 276 -4.49 -22.43 -16.05
N ILE A 277 -3.17 -22.49 -15.87
CA ILE A 277 -2.19 -21.77 -16.69
C ILE A 277 -1.21 -22.74 -17.30
N MET A 278 -0.96 -22.59 -18.60
CA MET A 278 0.15 -23.22 -19.29
C MET A 278 1.35 -22.27 -19.32
N LEU A 279 2.50 -22.72 -18.81
CA LEU A 279 3.77 -22.01 -18.90
C LEU A 279 4.43 -22.30 -20.25
N THR A 280 4.08 -21.49 -21.25
CA THR A 280 4.62 -21.63 -22.62
C THR A 280 5.93 -20.86 -22.79
N LYS A 281 6.65 -21.12 -23.90
CA LYS A 281 7.82 -20.33 -24.31
C LYS A 281 7.53 -18.82 -24.47
N ASP A 282 6.29 -18.45 -24.76
CA ASP A 282 5.85 -17.06 -24.95
C ASP A 282 5.33 -16.43 -23.62
N GLY A 283 5.36 -17.19 -22.52
CA GLY A 283 4.87 -16.78 -21.20
C GLY A 283 3.60 -17.53 -20.75
N PRO A 284 3.01 -17.12 -19.61
CA PRO A 284 1.83 -17.78 -19.04
C PRO A 284 0.59 -17.51 -19.89
N LYS A 285 -0.15 -18.58 -20.24
CA LYS A 285 -1.42 -18.50 -20.96
C LYS A 285 -2.51 -19.24 -20.20
N VAL A 286 -3.69 -18.64 -20.07
CA VAL A 286 -4.84 -19.24 -19.41
C VAL A 286 -5.42 -20.36 -20.27
N LEU A 287 -5.58 -21.54 -19.69
CA LEU A 287 -6.27 -22.70 -20.26
C LEU A 287 -7.77 -22.65 -19.95
N GLU A 288 -8.11 -22.31 -18.71
CA GLU A 288 -9.48 -22.21 -18.21
C GLU A 288 -9.53 -21.44 -16.88
N PHE A 289 -10.70 -20.89 -16.56
CA PHE A 289 -11.01 -20.41 -15.22
C PHE A 289 -11.92 -21.39 -14.49
N ASN A 290 -11.76 -21.48 -13.18
CA ASN A 290 -12.72 -22.10 -12.29
C ASN A 290 -13.13 -21.11 -11.18
N CYS A 291 -14.30 -21.33 -10.60
CA CYS A 291 -14.93 -20.36 -9.70
C CYS A 291 -14.86 -20.71 -8.21
N ARG A 292 -13.97 -21.63 -7.87
CA ARG A 292 -13.87 -22.35 -6.60
C ARG A 292 -12.51 -23.03 -6.52
N PHE A 293 -12.12 -23.48 -5.33
CA PHE A 293 -10.92 -24.30 -5.17
C PHE A 293 -10.97 -25.56 -6.04
N GLY A 294 -9.83 -25.99 -6.57
CA GLY A 294 -9.67 -27.31 -7.19
C GLY A 294 -9.75 -28.44 -6.14
N ASP A 295 -10.07 -29.64 -6.59
CA ASP A 295 -10.00 -30.87 -5.79
C ASP A 295 -9.16 -31.88 -6.60
N PRO A 296 -7.91 -32.21 -6.19
CA PRO A 296 -7.42 -32.19 -4.80
C PRO A 296 -6.51 -31.00 -4.40
N GLU A 297 -6.49 -29.89 -5.14
CA GLU A 297 -5.58 -28.77 -4.83
C GLU A 297 -5.90 -28.03 -3.51
N CYS A 298 -7.19 -27.94 -3.14
CA CYS A 298 -7.61 -27.35 -1.86
C CYS A 298 -6.87 -28.02 -0.68
N GLN A 299 -6.70 -29.34 -0.77
CA GLN A 299 -6.07 -30.17 0.23
C GLN A 299 -4.56 -29.92 0.39
N VAL A 300 -3.89 -29.22 -0.53
CA VAL A 300 -2.48 -28.80 -0.38
C VAL A 300 -2.32 -27.30 -0.16
N ILE A 301 -3.26 -26.48 -0.61
CA ILE A 301 -3.20 -25.02 -0.43
C ILE A 301 -3.60 -24.62 1.00
N LEU A 302 -4.77 -25.07 1.49
CA LEU A 302 -5.26 -24.65 2.80
C LEU A 302 -4.37 -25.05 3.98
N PRO A 303 -3.68 -26.21 3.97
CA PRO A 303 -2.74 -26.52 5.04
C PRO A 303 -1.52 -25.60 5.12
N LEU A 304 -1.19 -24.88 4.03
CA LEU A 304 -0.13 -23.87 4.01
C LEU A 304 -0.62 -22.48 4.42
N LEU A 305 -1.93 -22.26 4.56
CA LEU A 305 -2.48 -20.98 4.99
C LEU A 305 -2.25 -20.81 6.50
N LYS A 306 -1.43 -19.82 6.87
CA LYS A 306 -1.18 -19.44 8.26
C LYS A 306 -2.30 -18.56 8.83
N SER A 307 -2.87 -17.67 8.01
CA SER A 307 -3.99 -16.82 8.41
C SER A 307 -5.24 -17.64 8.77
N ASP A 308 -6.12 -17.03 9.57
CA ASP A 308 -7.43 -17.59 9.85
C ASP A 308 -8.32 -17.50 8.60
N LEU A 309 -8.75 -18.65 8.07
CA LEU A 309 -9.60 -18.71 6.88
C LEU A 309 -10.96 -18.04 7.11
N TYR A 310 -11.49 -18.07 8.33
CA TYR A 310 -12.73 -17.39 8.67
C TYR A 310 -12.60 -15.87 8.46
N GLU A 311 -11.51 -15.28 8.95
CA GLU A 311 -11.25 -13.85 8.83
C GLU A 311 -11.02 -13.43 7.37
N VAL A 312 -10.28 -14.24 6.60
CA VAL A 312 -10.06 -13.99 5.16
C VAL A 312 -11.37 -14.04 4.38
N ILE A 313 -12.25 -15.00 4.65
CA ILE A 313 -13.57 -15.08 4.00
C ILE A 313 -14.47 -13.93 4.44
N GLN A 314 -14.49 -13.60 5.73
CA GLN A 314 -15.28 -12.51 6.27
C GLN A 314 -14.87 -11.16 5.65
N SER A 315 -13.57 -10.85 5.62
CA SER A 315 -13.06 -9.62 5.01
C SER A 315 -13.33 -9.58 3.50
N THR A 316 -13.24 -10.72 2.82
CA THR A 316 -13.61 -10.82 1.40
C THR A 316 -15.09 -10.48 1.17
N LEU A 317 -15.98 -11.00 2.03
CA LEU A 317 -17.41 -10.71 1.95
C LEU A 317 -17.75 -9.26 2.34
N ASP A 318 -16.90 -8.61 3.13
CA ASP A 318 -17.05 -7.22 3.57
C ASP A 318 -16.42 -6.19 2.60
N GLY A 319 -15.73 -6.64 1.55
CA GLY A 319 -15.02 -5.74 0.63
C GLY A 319 -13.73 -5.14 1.22
N LEU A 320 -13.13 -5.84 2.20
CA LEU A 320 -11.99 -5.38 3.00
C LEU A 320 -10.82 -6.38 2.96
N LEU A 321 -10.66 -7.12 1.87
CA LEU A 321 -9.60 -8.15 1.77
C LEU A 321 -8.20 -7.54 1.91
N CYS A 322 -8.00 -6.30 1.45
CA CYS A 322 -6.72 -5.57 1.59
C CYS A 322 -6.31 -5.34 3.05
N ALA A 323 -7.26 -5.27 3.98
CA ALA A 323 -6.99 -5.08 5.40
C ALA A 323 -6.56 -6.38 6.11
N SER A 324 -6.78 -7.54 5.48
CA SER A 324 -6.38 -8.84 6.02
C SER A 324 -5.87 -9.77 4.91
N PRO A 325 -4.70 -9.47 4.33
CA PRO A 325 -4.13 -10.31 3.29
C PRO A 325 -3.72 -11.68 3.86
N PRO A 326 -3.97 -12.79 3.13
CA PRO A 326 -3.60 -14.13 3.58
C PRO A 326 -2.08 -14.29 3.67
N VAL A 327 -1.62 -14.86 4.77
CA VAL A 327 -0.22 -15.18 5.05
C VAL A 327 -0.02 -16.69 4.91
N TRP A 328 1.05 -17.08 4.22
CA TRP A 328 1.36 -18.47 3.88
C TRP A 328 2.65 -18.96 4.56
N LEU A 329 2.76 -20.28 4.78
CA LEU A 329 4.00 -20.91 5.25
C LEU A 329 5.05 -20.93 4.14
N GLY A 330 6.18 -20.23 4.32
CA GLY A 330 7.18 -20.02 3.26
C GLY A 330 8.25 -21.13 3.09
N ASN A 331 8.45 -22.00 4.09
CA ASN A 331 9.53 -23.00 4.10
C ASN A 331 9.01 -24.45 4.14
N CYS A 332 7.79 -24.67 3.64
CA CYS A 332 7.17 -26.00 3.64
C CYS A 332 6.53 -26.28 2.28
N THR A 333 6.44 -27.56 1.93
CA THR A 333 5.69 -28.10 0.81
C THR A 333 4.60 -29.02 1.34
N ALA A 334 3.39 -28.88 0.80
CA ALA A 334 2.30 -29.80 1.01
C ALA A 334 2.14 -30.71 -0.21
N VAL A 335 2.00 -32.01 0.01
CA VAL A 335 1.72 -33.02 -1.02
C VAL A 335 0.51 -33.82 -0.59
N THR A 336 -0.44 -34.01 -1.49
CA THR A 336 -1.61 -34.86 -1.28
C THR A 336 -1.70 -35.96 -2.33
N VAL A 337 -2.04 -37.17 -1.90
CA VAL A 337 -2.24 -38.32 -2.78
C VAL A 337 -3.65 -38.85 -2.61
N VAL A 338 -4.37 -39.03 -3.72
CA VAL A 338 -5.73 -39.56 -3.74
C VAL A 338 -5.71 -41.08 -3.73
N MET A 339 -6.53 -41.69 -2.87
CA MET A 339 -6.91 -43.09 -2.96
C MET A 339 -8.28 -43.19 -3.64
N ALA A 340 -8.36 -43.97 -4.71
CA ALA A 340 -9.55 -44.17 -5.52
C ALA A 340 -10.04 -45.63 -5.44
N SER A 341 -11.33 -45.83 -5.69
CA SER A 341 -11.93 -47.16 -5.83
C SER A 341 -11.48 -47.83 -7.13
N HIS A 342 -11.36 -49.16 -7.11
CA HIS A 342 -11.06 -49.95 -8.29
C HIS A 342 -12.07 -49.65 -9.42
N GLY A 343 -11.57 -49.47 -10.65
CA GLY A 343 -12.36 -49.18 -11.84
C GLY A 343 -12.56 -47.68 -12.14
N TYR A 344 -12.27 -46.77 -11.20
CA TYR A 344 -12.23 -45.34 -11.46
C TYR A 344 -11.24 -44.99 -12.60
N PRO A 345 -11.56 -44.11 -13.57
CA PRO A 345 -12.73 -43.20 -13.66
C PRO A 345 -13.99 -43.78 -14.33
N GLY A 346 -14.00 -45.07 -14.67
CA GLY A 346 -15.16 -45.80 -15.18
C GLY A 346 -16.08 -46.27 -14.04
N ASP A 347 -16.69 -47.45 -14.20
CA ASP A 347 -17.51 -48.06 -13.15
C ASP A 347 -16.66 -48.51 -11.97
N TYR A 348 -17.11 -48.25 -10.74
CA TYR A 348 -16.38 -48.54 -9.51
C TYR A 348 -17.28 -49.10 -8.41
N THR A 349 -16.66 -49.84 -7.48
CA THR A 349 -17.36 -50.42 -6.33
C THR A 349 -17.62 -49.40 -5.22
N LYS A 350 -18.77 -49.54 -4.55
CA LYS A 350 -19.19 -48.76 -3.38
C LYS A 350 -19.48 -49.70 -2.20
N GLY A 351 -19.46 -49.17 -0.98
CA GLY A 351 -19.79 -49.89 0.24
C GLY A 351 -18.65 -50.75 0.80
N VAL A 352 -17.42 -50.58 0.31
CA VAL A 352 -16.24 -51.30 0.80
C VAL A 352 -15.74 -50.65 2.07
N GLU A 353 -15.50 -51.45 3.12
CA GLU A 353 -15.00 -50.97 4.42
C GLU A 353 -13.60 -50.35 4.31
N ILE A 354 -13.40 -49.21 4.98
CA ILE A 354 -12.14 -48.47 5.05
C ILE A 354 -11.60 -48.54 6.48
N THR A 355 -10.35 -48.99 6.63
CA THR A 355 -9.61 -49.03 7.91
C THR A 355 -8.29 -48.26 7.80
N GLY A 356 -7.61 -47.97 8.91
CA GLY A 356 -6.28 -47.35 8.90
C GLY A 356 -6.26 -45.80 8.94
N VAL A 357 -7.43 -45.14 8.96
CA VAL A 357 -7.51 -43.66 8.92
C VAL A 357 -6.94 -43.03 10.19
N ALA A 358 -7.25 -43.59 11.37
CA ALA A 358 -6.75 -43.08 12.65
C ALA A 358 -5.23 -43.26 12.77
N GLU A 359 -4.71 -44.37 12.25
CA GLU A 359 -3.29 -44.69 12.20
C GLU A 359 -2.53 -43.72 11.30
N ALA A 360 -3.08 -43.36 10.14
CA ALA A 360 -2.50 -42.33 9.28
C ALA A 360 -2.49 -40.95 9.96
N GLN A 361 -3.57 -40.58 10.67
CA GLN A 361 -3.63 -39.33 11.44
C GLN A 361 -2.61 -39.30 12.59
N ALA A 362 -2.39 -40.43 13.26
CA ALA A 362 -1.38 -40.56 14.32
C ALA A 362 0.07 -40.35 13.81
N LEU A 363 0.31 -40.47 12.51
CA LEU A 363 1.60 -40.13 11.87
C LEU A 363 1.76 -38.62 11.58
N GLY A 364 0.80 -37.79 12.01
CA GLY A 364 0.78 -36.35 11.75
C GLY A 364 0.47 -36.02 10.29
N LEU A 365 -0.41 -36.82 9.67
CA LEU A 365 -0.89 -36.63 8.30
C LEU A 365 -2.36 -36.22 8.32
N GLU A 366 -2.76 -35.35 7.41
CA GLU A 366 -4.16 -34.97 7.26
C GLU A 366 -4.84 -35.93 6.27
N VAL A 367 -5.99 -36.49 6.67
CA VAL A 367 -6.77 -37.41 5.83
C VAL A 367 -8.10 -36.77 5.48
N PHE A 368 -8.19 -36.15 4.30
CA PHE A 368 -9.43 -35.54 3.83
C PHE A 368 -10.25 -36.56 3.04
N GLN A 369 -11.35 -37.01 3.65
CA GLN A 369 -12.31 -37.90 3.01
C GLN A 369 -13.13 -37.19 1.93
N ALA A 370 -13.37 -37.89 0.82
CA ALA A 370 -14.18 -37.44 -0.31
C ALA A 370 -15.41 -38.36 -0.46
N GLY A 371 -15.34 -39.35 -1.34
CA GLY A 371 -16.41 -40.33 -1.54
C GLY A 371 -16.47 -41.38 -0.43
N THR A 372 -16.87 -41.00 0.79
CA THR A 372 -17.09 -41.92 1.92
C THR A 372 -18.46 -41.74 2.56
N ALA A 373 -18.98 -42.81 3.19
CA ALA A 373 -20.23 -42.79 3.95
C ALA A 373 -20.09 -43.59 5.25
N LEU A 374 -20.97 -43.32 6.23
CA LEU A 374 -21.11 -44.14 7.42
C LEU A 374 -22.18 -45.21 7.17
N LYS A 375 -21.83 -46.48 7.40
CA LYS A 375 -22.75 -47.62 7.33
C LYS A 375 -22.44 -48.58 8.48
N ASP A 376 -23.43 -48.88 9.31
CA ASP A 376 -23.30 -49.81 10.45
C ASP A 376 -22.13 -49.46 11.39
N GLY A 377 -21.90 -48.16 11.63
CA GLY A 377 -20.81 -47.65 12.47
C GLY A 377 -19.42 -47.67 11.80
N LYS A 378 -19.32 -48.10 10.55
CA LYS A 378 -18.07 -48.20 9.78
C LYS A 378 -18.02 -47.14 8.68
N VAL A 379 -16.80 -46.71 8.34
CA VAL A 379 -16.55 -45.86 7.17
C VAL A 379 -16.44 -46.75 5.94
N VAL A 380 -17.23 -46.46 4.91
CA VAL A 380 -17.24 -47.22 3.65
C VAL A 380 -17.04 -46.32 2.43
N THR A 381 -16.54 -46.88 1.32
CA THR A 381 -16.41 -46.18 0.03
C THR A 381 -17.80 -45.79 -0.51
N ASN A 382 -17.92 -44.59 -1.08
CA ASN A 382 -19.15 -44.07 -1.67
C ASN A 382 -18.93 -43.19 -2.92
N GLY A 383 -17.72 -43.16 -3.47
CA GLY A 383 -17.38 -42.40 -4.67
C GLY A 383 -16.12 -42.95 -5.36
N GLY A 384 -15.85 -42.47 -6.57
CA GLY A 384 -14.68 -42.91 -7.34
C GLY A 384 -13.37 -42.50 -6.69
N ARG A 385 -13.26 -41.22 -6.30
CA ARG A 385 -12.21 -40.74 -5.39
C ARG A 385 -12.70 -40.87 -3.96
N VAL A 386 -11.98 -41.62 -3.13
CA VAL A 386 -12.43 -42.01 -1.80
C VAL A 386 -11.91 -41.04 -0.74
N LEU A 387 -10.60 -40.79 -0.72
CA LEU A 387 -9.97 -39.90 0.24
C LEU A 387 -8.61 -39.41 -0.27
N THR A 388 -8.02 -38.46 0.43
CA THR A 388 -6.67 -37.97 0.19
C THR A 388 -5.83 -38.06 1.45
N VAL A 389 -4.54 -38.34 1.29
CA VAL A 389 -3.55 -38.31 2.38
C VAL A 389 -2.58 -37.18 2.10
N THR A 390 -2.57 -36.17 2.98
CA THR A 390 -1.78 -34.95 2.84
C THR A 390 -0.67 -34.90 3.88
N ALA A 391 0.55 -34.63 3.42
CA ALA A 391 1.72 -34.38 4.25
C ALA A 391 2.25 -32.97 4.01
N ILE A 392 2.69 -32.30 5.08
CA ILE A 392 3.35 -30.99 5.05
C ILE A 392 4.77 -31.18 5.61
N ARG A 393 5.80 -30.95 4.81
CA ARG A 393 7.21 -31.11 5.19
C ARG A 393 8.06 -30.00 4.61
N GLU A 394 9.34 -29.97 4.96
CA GLU A 394 10.34 -29.00 4.52
C GLU A 394 10.54 -28.96 2.98
N ASP A 395 10.36 -30.09 2.31
CA ASP A 395 10.49 -30.19 0.86
C ASP A 395 9.52 -31.21 0.24
N LEU A 396 9.44 -31.18 -1.10
CA LEU A 396 8.53 -32.00 -1.90
C LEU A 396 8.78 -33.51 -1.76
N ILE A 397 10.05 -33.93 -1.63
CA ILE A 397 10.42 -35.35 -1.52
C ILE A 397 10.00 -35.87 -0.14
N ALA A 398 10.35 -35.14 0.92
CA ALA A 398 9.98 -35.46 2.29
C ALA A 398 8.46 -35.53 2.47
N ALA A 399 7.72 -34.59 1.87
CA ALA A 399 6.26 -34.59 1.88
C ALA A 399 5.67 -35.81 1.16
N LEU A 400 6.15 -36.14 -0.03
CA LEU A 400 5.69 -37.33 -0.77
C LEU A 400 5.93 -38.63 -0.01
N GLU A 401 7.13 -38.81 0.57
CA GLU A 401 7.43 -39.99 1.39
C GLU A 401 6.60 -40.03 2.68
N GLY A 402 6.30 -38.87 3.27
CA GLY A 402 5.35 -38.75 4.38
C GLY A 402 3.96 -39.25 3.99
N ALA A 403 3.42 -38.77 2.86
CA ALA A 403 2.10 -39.18 2.38
C ALA A 403 2.04 -40.69 2.09
N LYS A 404 3.10 -41.27 1.50
CA LYS A 404 3.21 -42.73 1.24
C LYS A 404 3.10 -43.58 2.50
N LYS A 405 3.63 -43.12 3.64
CA LYS A 405 3.48 -43.83 4.92
C LYS A 405 2.01 -43.90 5.35
N GLY A 406 1.24 -42.83 5.17
CA GLY A 406 -0.20 -42.82 5.44
C GLY A 406 -0.99 -43.71 4.48
N LEU A 407 -0.65 -43.68 3.18
CA LEU A 407 -1.27 -44.56 2.18
C LEU A 407 -1.07 -46.06 2.51
N ALA A 408 0.07 -46.43 3.10
CA ALA A 408 0.34 -47.81 3.51
C ALA A 408 -0.46 -48.24 4.75
N ALA A 409 -0.85 -47.29 5.61
CA ALA A 409 -1.66 -47.55 6.79
C ALA A 409 -3.14 -47.76 6.44
N ILE A 410 -3.67 -46.97 5.49
CA ILE A 410 -5.08 -47.01 5.08
C ILE A 410 -5.35 -48.19 4.15
N LYS A 411 -6.43 -48.93 4.41
CA LYS A 411 -6.80 -50.12 3.63
C LYS A 411 -8.29 -50.14 3.30
N PHE A 412 -8.57 -50.45 2.04
CA PHE A 412 -9.86 -50.93 1.55
C PHE A 412 -9.60 -51.77 0.30
N GLU A 413 -10.48 -52.75 0.05
CA GLU A 413 -10.33 -53.66 -1.09
C GLU A 413 -10.35 -52.88 -2.42
N GLY A 414 -9.36 -53.14 -3.28
CA GLY A 414 -9.27 -52.51 -4.59
C GLY A 414 -8.75 -51.07 -4.61
N ALA A 415 -8.16 -50.56 -3.52
CA ALA A 415 -7.59 -49.21 -3.49
C ALA A 415 -6.52 -48.98 -4.56
N VAL A 416 -6.67 -47.91 -5.34
CA VAL A 416 -5.72 -47.45 -6.36
C VAL A 416 -5.22 -46.05 -6.01
N TYR A 417 -3.91 -45.83 -6.06
CA TYR A 417 -3.29 -44.53 -5.87
C TYR A 417 -1.95 -44.46 -6.62
N ARG A 418 -1.52 -43.24 -6.94
CA ARG A 418 -0.22 -42.99 -7.58
C ARG A 418 0.90 -42.88 -6.57
N LYS A 419 2.11 -43.28 -6.96
CA LYS A 419 3.30 -43.26 -6.10
C LYS A 419 4.29 -42.15 -6.46
N ASP A 420 4.00 -41.41 -7.52
CA ASP A 420 4.90 -40.45 -8.18
C ASP A 420 4.33 -39.03 -8.21
N ILE A 421 3.37 -38.68 -7.35
CA ILE A 421 2.83 -37.31 -7.27
C ILE A 421 3.99 -36.32 -7.01
N GLY A 422 4.13 -35.33 -7.88
CA GLY A 422 5.22 -34.34 -7.83
C GLY A 422 6.49 -34.72 -8.61
N TYR A 423 6.54 -35.86 -9.32
CA TYR A 423 7.79 -36.31 -9.97
C TYR A 423 8.40 -35.30 -10.96
N ARG A 424 7.57 -34.51 -11.67
CA ARG A 424 8.03 -33.45 -12.59
C ARG A 424 8.72 -32.32 -11.85
N ALA A 425 8.14 -31.84 -10.75
CA ALA A 425 8.76 -30.82 -9.90
C ALA A 425 10.05 -31.32 -9.24
N ILE A 426 10.10 -32.59 -8.80
CA ILE A 426 11.33 -33.19 -8.28
C ILE A 426 12.42 -33.22 -9.37
N ALA A 427 12.07 -33.58 -10.61
CA ALA A 427 13.01 -33.58 -11.73
C ALA A 427 13.50 -32.16 -12.06
N PHE A 428 12.60 -31.18 -12.05
CA PHE A 428 12.92 -29.77 -12.26
C PHE A 428 13.92 -29.22 -11.23
N LEU A 429 13.73 -29.53 -9.95
CA LEU A 429 14.63 -29.10 -8.87
C LEU A 429 16.02 -29.76 -8.93
N LYS A 430 16.15 -30.92 -9.59
CA LYS A 430 17.43 -31.61 -9.78
C LYS A 430 18.24 -31.11 -10.97
N GLN A 431 17.70 -30.23 -11.81
CA GLN A 431 18.44 -29.66 -12.93
C GLN A 431 19.47 -28.63 -12.41
N PRO A 432 20.76 -28.73 -12.78
CA PRO A 432 21.75 -27.73 -12.41
C PRO A 432 21.43 -26.41 -13.11
N ARG A 433 21.15 -25.36 -12.33
CA ARG A 433 21.03 -23.99 -12.85
C ARG A 433 22.37 -23.28 -12.70
N GLY A 434 22.90 -22.76 -13.81
CA GLY A 434 24.00 -21.79 -13.74
C GLY A 434 23.48 -20.47 -13.16
N LEU A 435 24.32 -19.76 -12.43
CA LEU A 435 24.02 -18.40 -11.97
C LEU A 435 24.02 -17.45 -13.16
N THR A 436 22.98 -16.64 -13.28
CA THR A 436 22.93 -15.48 -14.19
C THR A 436 23.35 -14.21 -13.46
N TYR A 437 23.72 -13.17 -14.20
CA TYR A 437 24.02 -11.85 -13.60
C TYR A 437 22.80 -11.24 -12.87
N LYS A 438 21.60 -11.61 -13.31
CA LYS A 438 20.36 -11.29 -12.60
C LYS A 438 20.23 -12.08 -11.29
N ASP A 439 20.71 -13.32 -11.23
CA ASP A 439 20.76 -14.09 -9.98
C ASP A 439 21.78 -13.52 -8.98
N SER A 440 22.78 -12.77 -9.44
CA SER A 440 23.61 -11.93 -8.55
C SER A 440 22.94 -10.63 -8.10
N GLY A 441 21.68 -10.39 -8.50
CA GLY A 441 20.90 -9.22 -8.08
C GLY A 441 21.00 -8.01 -9.00
N VAL A 442 21.50 -8.16 -10.24
CA VAL A 442 21.63 -7.07 -11.21
C VAL A 442 20.72 -7.26 -12.43
N ASP A 443 19.71 -6.41 -12.59
CA ASP A 443 18.73 -6.45 -13.67
C ASP A 443 19.02 -5.43 -14.79
N ILE A 444 19.79 -5.87 -15.79
CA ILE A 444 20.13 -5.08 -16.98
C ILE A 444 18.87 -4.62 -17.74
N ALA A 445 17.82 -5.43 -17.77
CA ALA A 445 16.59 -5.07 -18.50
C ALA A 445 15.84 -3.94 -17.78
N ALA A 446 15.81 -3.95 -16.45
CA ALA A 446 15.30 -2.84 -15.66
C ALA A 446 16.13 -1.57 -15.90
N GLY A 447 17.46 -1.66 -15.91
CA GLY A 447 18.34 -0.53 -16.25
C GLY A 447 18.01 0.10 -17.61
N ASN A 448 17.84 -0.72 -18.65
CA ASN A 448 17.47 -0.23 -19.99
C ASN A 448 16.09 0.44 -20.01
N LEU A 449 15.11 -0.11 -19.28
CA LEU A 449 13.78 0.49 -19.15
C LEU A 449 13.82 1.86 -18.47
N LEU A 450 14.69 2.03 -17.47
CA LEU A 450 14.89 3.33 -16.84
C LEU A 450 15.44 4.35 -17.84
N VAL A 451 16.47 3.98 -18.62
CA VAL A 451 17.07 4.85 -19.65
C VAL A 451 16.00 5.36 -20.63
N GLU A 452 15.12 4.49 -21.12
CA GLU A 452 14.01 4.89 -22.01
C GLU A 452 13.05 5.88 -21.35
N LYS A 453 12.76 5.74 -20.05
CA LYS A 453 11.89 6.67 -19.31
C LYS A 453 12.53 8.05 -19.11
N ILE A 454 13.83 8.13 -18.90
CA ILE A 454 14.52 9.39 -18.55
C ILE A 454 15.03 10.16 -19.77
N LYS A 455 15.21 9.51 -20.93
CA LYS A 455 15.55 10.14 -22.22
C LYS A 455 14.80 11.46 -22.51
N PRO A 456 13.45 11.52 -22.44
CA PRO A 456 12.73 12.77 -22.72
C PRO A 456 13.03 13.88 -21.69
N LEU A 457 13.28 13.51 -20.43
CA LEU A 457 13.58 14.46 -19.35
C LEU A 457 14.94 15.11 -19.55
N ALA A 458 15.97 14.30 -19.86
CA ALA A 458 17.31 14.81 -20.13
C ALA A 458 17.33 15.66 -21.42
N LYS A 459 16.64 15.22 -22.47
CA LYS A 459 16.54 15.97 -23.73
C LYS A 459 15.96 17.37 -23.54
N ALA A 460 15.01 17.55 -22.63
CA ALA A 460 14.41 18.85 -22.29
C ALA A 460 15.41 19.86 -21.69
N THR A 461 16.59 19.42 -21.27
CA THR A 461 17.66 20.27 -20.72
C THR A 461 18.68 20.74 -21.77
N SER A 462 18.49 20.38 -23.05
CA SER A 462 19.38 20.79 -24.14
C SER A 462 19.49 22.31 -24.23
N ARG A 463 20.69 22.80 -24.57
CA ARG A 463 21.02 24.24 -24.63
C ARG A 463 22.05 24.54 -25.72
N PRO A 464 22.30 25.81 -26.09
CA PRO A 464 23.39 26.14 -27.00
C PRO A 464 24.71 25.51 -26.53
N GLY A 465 25.39 24.83 -27.45
CA GLY A 465 26.57 24.02 -27.17
C GLY A 465 26.31 22.54 -26.92
N CYS A 466 25.06 22.10 -26.68
CA CYS A 466 24.76 20.68 -26.45
C CYS A 466 23.30 20.30 -26.78
N ASN A 467 23.12 19.35 -27.69
CA ASN A 467 21.86 18.65 -27.90
C ASN A 467 21.94 17.29 -27.19
N VAL A 468 21.20 17.15 -26.09
CA VAL A 468 21.30 15.98 -25.21
C VAL A 468 20.69 14.74 -25.87
N ASP A 469 21.46 13.66 -25.91
CA ASP A 469 21.03 12.34 -26.36
C ASP A 469 21.62 11.25 -25.44
N LEU A 470 20.77 10.60 -24.64
CA LEU A 470 21.19 9.57 -23.70
C LEU A 470 21.32 8.21 -24.38
N GLY A 471 22.37 7.45 -24.03
CA GLY A 471 22.64 6.12 -24.56
C GLY A 471 23.95 5.99 -25.36
N GLY A 472 24.68 7.09 -25.55
CA GLY A 472 26.07 7.09 -26.02
C GLY A 472 27.08 6.86 -24.89
N PHE A 473 28.34 6.62 -25.24
CA PHE A 473 29.42 6.40 -24.26
C PHE A 473 29.84 7.68 -23.50
N ALA A 474 29.67 8.85 -24.13
CA ALA A 474 29.99 10.15 -23.57
C ALA A 474 29.20 11.25 -24.29
N GLY A 475 28.93 12.36 -23.60
CA GLY A 475 28.36 13.55 -24.20
C GLY A 475 29.42 14.55 -24.64
N LEU A 476 29.07 15.40 -25.61
CA LEU A 476 29.92 16.47 -26.13
C LEU A 476 29.31 17.84 -25.82
N PHE A 477 30.16 18.83 -25.56
CA PHE A 477 29.77 20.23 -25.36
C PHE A 477 30.64 21.18 -26.19
N ASP A 478 30.03 21.98 -27.05
CA ASP A 478 30.69 22.97 -27.90
C ASP A 478 30.64 24.36 -27.24
N LEU A 479 31.77 24.77 -26.66
CA LEU A 479 31.95 26.07 -26.01
C LEU A 479 31.77 27.26 -26.97
N LYS A 480 32.19 27.09 -28.23
CA LYS A 480 32.08 28.16 -29.24
C LYS A 480 30.62 28.36 -29.62
N ALA A 481 29.87 27.28 -29.81
CA ALA A 481 28.43 27.35 -30.05
C ALA A 481 27.64 27.88 -28.85
N ALA A 482 28.15 27.72 -27.62
CA ALA A 482 27.61 28.32 -26.41
C ALA A 482 27.96 29.81 -26.22
N GLY A 483 28.82 30.39 -27.08
CA GLY A 483 29.12 31.83 -27.10
C GLY A 483 30.42 32.24 -26.42
N PHE A 484 31.23 31.30 -25.92
CA PHE A 484 32.50 31.60 -25.25
C PHE A 484 33.62 31.92 -26.24
N LYS A 485 34.54 32.81 -25.83
CA LYS A 485 35.69 33.27 -26.63
C LYS A 485 37.03 32.78 -26.09
N ASP A 486 37.34 33.04 -24.82
CA ASP A 486 38.53 32.53 -24.12
C ASP A 486 38.12 31.90 -22.77
N PRO A 487 37.34 30.81 -22.81
CA PRO A 487 36.81 30.19 -21.61
C PRO A 487 37.89 29.42 -20.84
N LEU A 488 37.78 29.48 -19.51
CA LEU A 488 38.33 28.49 -18.59
C LEU A 488 37.21 27.54 -18.17
N LEU A 489 37.46 26.24 -18.23
CA LEU A 489 36.55 25.24 -17.68
C LEU A 489 36.73 25.14 -16.17
N VAL A 490 35.60 25.04 -15.46
CA VAL A 490 35.53 24.86 -14.02
C VAL A 490 34.67 23.63 -13.75
N SER A 491 35.24 22.63 -13.09
CA SER A 491 34.53 21.40 -12.74
C SER A 491 34.39 21.28 -11.23
N GLY A 492 33.21 20.87 -10.77
CA GLY A 492 32.91 20.58 -9.36
C GLY A 492 32.22 19.22 -9.24
N THR A 493 32.43 18.56 -8.10
CA THR A 493 31.72 17.33 -7.76
C THR A 493 31.27 17.38 -6.31
N ASP A 494 30.05 16.92 -6.05
CA ASP A 494 29.50 16.80 -4.71
C ASP A 494 28.37 15.76 -4.70
N GLY A 495 27.87 15.43 -3.51
CA GLY A 495 26.73 14.56 -3.30
C GLY A 495 25.64 15.22 -2.46
N VAL A 496 24.55 14.49 -2.21
CA VAL A 496 23.47 14.93 -1.29
C VAL A 496 23.79 14.53 0.16
N GLY A 497 24.64 13.52 0.34
CA GLY A 497 24.99 12.99 1.66
C GLY A 497 23.79 12.39 2.40
N THR A 498 23.82 12.43 3.73
CA THR A 498 22.82 11.73 4.55
C THR A 498 21.41 12.35 4.54
N LYS A 499 21.18 13.44 3.80
CA LYS A 499 19.82 13.93 3.52
C LYS A 499 19.02 12.90 2.72
N LEU A 500 19.70 12.05 1.93
CA LEU A 500 19.10 10.89 1.26
C LEU A 500 18.35 9.94 2.20
N LYS A 501 18.86 9.75 3.43
CA LYS A 501 18.20 8.89 4.42
C LYS A 501 16.88 9.48 4.90
N VAL A 502 16.77 10.81 4.98
CA VAL A 502 15.50 11.47 5.30
C VAL A 502 14.53 11.31 4.13
N ALA A 503 15.00 11.50 2.90
CA ALA A 503 14.19 11.30 1.69
C ALA A 503 13.65 9.87 1.58
N GLN A 504 14.50 8.86 1.82
CA GLN A 504 14.13 7.44 1.86
C GLN A 504 13.10 7.15 2.96
N GLN A 505 13.27 7.70 4.17
CA GLN A 505 12.35 7.49 5.27
C GLN A 505 11.00 8.22 5.08
N CYS A 506 10.98 9.31 4.33
CA CYS A 506 9.77 10.05 3.99
C CYS A 506 9.10 9.58 2.70
N ASN A 507 9.71 8.63 1.97
CA ASN A 507 9.32 8.24 0.61
C ASN A 507 9.17 9.46 -0.35
N LYS A 508 10.09 10.43 -0.25
CA LYS A 508 10.09 11.68 -1.04
C LYS A 508 11.39 11.84 -1.81
N HIS A 509 11.37 11.45 -3.09
CA HIS A 509 12.56 11.31 -3.93
C HIS A 509 12.66 12.36 -5.06
N ASP A 510 11.58 13.07 -5.35
CA ASP A 510 11.44 14.01 -6.46
C ASP A 510 12.22 15.31 -6.25
N THR A 511 12.50 15.67 -5.00
CA THR A 511 13.16 16.94 -4.64
C THR A 511 14.68 16.85 -4.50
N ILE A 512 15.22 15.67 -4.15
CA ILE A 512 16.65 15.50 -3.87
C ILE A 512 17.55 15.64 -5.10
N GLY A 513 16.99 15.48 -6.30
CA GLY A 513 17.73 15.77 -7.53
C GLY A 513 18.13 17.24 -7.63
N GLN A 514 17.30 18.14 -7.09
CA GLN A 514 17.65 19.56 -7.00
C GLN A 514 18.76 19.81 -5.98
N ASP A 515 18.72 19.13 -4.83
CA ASP A 515 19.80 19.19 -3.85
C ASP A 515 21.14 18.82 -4.50
N LEU A 516 21.18 17.72 -5.26
CA LEU A 516 22.40 17.26 -5.92
C LEU A 516 22.98 18.30 -6.89
N VAL A 517 22.13 18.84 -7.77
CA VAL A 517 22.54 19.85 -8.76
C VAL A 517 22.98 21.14 -8.06
N ALA A 518 22.23 21.61 -7.05
CA ALA A 518 22.53 22.84 -6.34
C ALA A 518 23.89 22.79 -5.64
N MET A 519 24.21 21.68 -4.99
CA MET A 519 25.50 21.50 -4.32
C MET A 519 26.68 21.67 -5.27
N CYS A 520 26.61 21.09 -6.47
CA CYS A 520 27.71 21.17 -7.44
C CYS A 520 27.74 22.51 -8.21
N VAL A 521 26.56 22.97 -8.67
CA VAL A 521 26.46 24.16 -9.53
C VAL A 521 26.81 25.43 -8.76
N ASN A 522 26.38 25.55 -7.51
CA ASN A 522 26.71 26.73 -6.71
C ASN A 522 28.19 26.77 -6.34
N ASP A 523 28.88 25.62 -6.26
CA ASP A 523 30.31 25.58 -5.98
C ASP A 523 31.14 26.12 -7.17
N ILE A 524 30.77 25.77 -8.40
CA ILE A 524 31.46 26.31 -9.59
C ILE A 524 31.17 27.81 -9.80
N LEU A 525 30.03 28.34 -9.31
CA LEU A 525 29.77 29.78 -9.27
C LEU A 525 30.79 30.55 -8.42
N ALA A 526 31.44 29.91 -7.44
CA ALA A 526 32.51 30.53 -6.66
C ALA A 526 33.73 30.92 -7.51
N GLN A 527 33.86 30.34 -8.70
CA GLN A 527 34.86 30.74 -9.69
C GLN A 527 34.31 31.76 -10.72
N GLY A 528 33.05 32.17 -10.60
CA GLY A 528 32.34 33.00 -11.58
C GLY A 528 31.84 32.21 -12.80
N ALA A 529 31.82 30.89 -12.74
CA ALA A 529 31.53 30.04 -13.89
C ALA A 529 30.03 29.88 -14.15
N GLU A 530 29.64 30.03 -15.42
CA GLU A 530 28.33 29.64 -15.93
C GLU A 530 28.24 28.11 -16.03
N PRO A 531 27.23 27.46 -15.44
CA PRO A 531 27.04 26.01 -15.56
C PRO A 531 26.70 25.61 -16.99
N LEU A 532 27.45 24.68 -17.58
CA LEU A 532 27.25 24.21 -18.95
C LEU A 532 26.49 22.89 -18.98
N PHE A 533 27.02 21.89 -18.29
CA PHE A 533 26.42 20.57 -18.22
C PHE A 533 26.66 19.89 -16.88
N PHE A 534 25.85 18.87 -16.64
CA PHE A 534 25.82 18.07 -15.43
C PHE A 534 25.84 16.58 -15.80
N LEU A 535 26.56 15.79 -15.00
CA LEU A 535 26.50 14.33 -15.04
C LEU A 535 26.07 13.82 -13.66
N ASP A 536 25.25 12.78 -13.62
CA ASP A 536 24.84 12.13 -12.38
C ASP A 536 25.32 10.68 -12.29
N TYR A 537 25.53 10.22 -11.06
CA TYR A 537 25.80 8.83 -10.74
C TYR A 537 24.80 8.38 -9.68
N PHE A 538 23.91 7.46 -10.06
CA PHE A 538 22.90 6.85 -9.20
C PHE A 538 23.30 5.42 -8.88
N SER A 539 23.54 5.12 -7.61
CA SER A 539 23.84 3.76 -7.17
C SER A 539 22.83 3.25 -6.17
N CYS A 540 22.39 1.99 -6.29
CA CYS A 540 21.37 1.41 -5.41
C CYS A 540 21.63 -0.07 -5.10
N GLY A 541 21.04 -0.58 -4.01
CA GLY A 541 21.15 -2.00 -3.66
C GLY A 541 20.27 -2.88 -4.54
N LYS A 542 19.06 -2.39 -4.84
CA LYS A 542 18.15 -2.96 -5.83
C LYS A 542 17.46 -1.81 -6.56
N LEU A 543 17.42 -1.87 -7.88
CA LEU A 543 16.87 -0.85 -8.73
C LEU A 543 15.34 -0.84 -8.62
N ASP A 544 14.84 0.22 -7.99
CA ASP A 544 13.42 0.59 -8.08
C ASP A 544 13.24 1.61 -9.20
N LEU A 545 12.45 1.24 -10.22
CA LEU A 545 12.24 2.07 -11.40
C LEU A 545 11.46 3.36 -11.10
N GLY A 546 10.60 3.36 -10.08
CA GLY A 546 9.81 4.53 -9.68
C GLY A 546 10.69 5.58 -8.99
N THR A 547 11.41 5.15 -7.96
CA THR A 547 12.36 5.98 -7.21
C THR A 547 13.46 6.53 -8.11
N ALA A 548 14.14 5.69 -8.89
CA ALA A 548 15.22 6.14 -9.77
C ALA A 548 14.73 7.17 -10.80
N ALA A 549 13.55 6.93 -11.42
CA ALA A 549 12.96 7.88 -12.36
C ALA A 549 12.57 9.21 -11.68
N ALA A 550 12.04 9.19 -10.46
CA ALA A 550 11.69 10.39 -9.71
C ALA A 550 12.93 11.23 -9.38
N VAL A 551 14.02 10.59 -8.95
CA VAL A 551 15.30 11.27 -8.66
C VAL A 551 15.86 11.92 -9.92
N VAL A 552 15.98 11.18 -11.02
CA VAL A 552 16.53 11.70 -12.28
C VAL A 552 15.64 12.80 -12.87
N ALA A 553 14.31 12.69 -12.72
CA ALA A 553 13.39 13.78 -13.08
C ALA A 553 13.66 15.06 -12.28
N GLY A 554 13.93 14.93 -10.97
CA GLY A 554 14.37 16.02 -10.11
C GLY A 554 15.68 16.65 -10.59
N ILE A 555 16.67 15.84 -10.96
CA ILE A 555 17.97 16.29 -11.49
C ILE A 555 17.76 17.05 -12.80
N ALA A 556 17.02 16.50 -13.76
CA ALA A 556 16.76 17.14 -15.05
C ALA A 556 16.05 18.50 -14.88
N LYS A 557 15.02 18.56 -14.03
CA LYS A 557 14.32 19.81 -13.71
C LYS A 557 15.26 20.84 -13.08
N ALA A 558 16.16 20.39 -12.20
CA ALA A 558 17.13 21.26 -11.55
C ALA A 558 18.24 21.74 -12.51
N CYS A 559 18.70 20.91 -13.44
CA CYS A 559 19.61 21.32 -14.51
C CYS A 559 19.00 22.44 -15.36
N GLY A 560 17.71 22.30 -15.72
CA GLY A 560 16.95 23.36 -16.39
C GLY A 560 16.91 24.66 -15.60
N LYS A 561 16.65 24.61 -14.28
CA LYS A 561 16.70 25.79 -13.40
C LYS A 561 18.11 26.40 -13.29
N ALA A 562 19.13 25.57 -13.31
CA ALA A 562 20.53 25.99 -13.23
C ALA A 562 21.04 26.59 -14.55
N GLY A 563 20.35 26.33 -15.66
CA GLY A 563 20.78 26.70 -17.00
C GLY A 563 21.82 25.75 -17.61
N CYS A 564 21.93 24.51 -17.13
CA CYS A 564 22.83 23.51 -17.69
C CYS A 564 22.09 22.31 -18.30
N ALA A 565 22.80 21.57 -19.15
CA ALA A 565 22.28 20.32 -19.72
C ALA A 565 22.57 19.13 -18.81
N LEU A 566 21.62 18.24 -18.59
CA LEU A 566 21.87 16.90 -18.06
C LEU A 566 22.45 16.05 -19.20
N LEU A 567 23.78 16.01 -19.30
CA LEU A 567 24.48 15.49 -20.47
C LEU A 567 24.53 13.95 -20.51
N GLY A 568 24.43 13.32 -19.36
CA GLY A 568 24.58 11.88 -19.20
C GLY A 568 24.66 11.50 -17.73
N GLY A 569 24.70 10.20 -17.47
CA GLY A 569 24.84 9.67 -16.13
C GLY A 569 24.95 8.16 -16.15
N GLU A 570 25.16 7.59 -14.96
CA GLU A 570 25.29 6.16 -14.75
C GLU A 570 24.30 5.68 -13.69
N THR A 571 23.67 4.53 -13.92
CA THR A 571 22.82 3.85 -12.94
C THR A 571 23.39 2.48 -12.62
N ALA A 572 23.92 2.32 -11.40
CA ALA A 572 24.55 1.10 -10.95
C ALA A 572 23.69 0.38 -9.89
N GLU A 573 23.32 -0.87 -10.17
CA GLU A 573 22.76 -1.79 -9.18
C GLU A 573 23.93 -2.58 -8.55
N MET A 574 24.15 -2.36 -7.25
CA MET A 574 25.25 -2.93 -6.49
C MET A 574 24.70 -3.69 -5.27
N PRO A 575 24.09 -4.87 -5.50
CA PRO A 575 23.69 -5.76 -4.42
C PRO A 575 24.91 -6.08 -3.55
N ASP A 576 24.70 -6.19 -2.24
CA ASP A 576 25.71 -6.34 -1.18
C ASP A 576 26.48 -5.08 -0.76
N MET A 577 26.61 -4.06 -1.62
CA MET A 577 27.20 -2.77 -1.22
C MET A 577 26.17 -1.85 -0.56
N TYR A 578 24.93 -1.86 -1.08
CA TYR A 578 23.81 -1.12 -0.52
C TYR A 578 22.65 -2.08 -0.18
N PRO A 579 21.93 -1.87 0.94
CA PRO A 579 20.70 -2.61 1.22
C PRO A 579 19.61 -2.37 0.16
N PRO A 580 18.68 -3.32 -0.07
CA PRO A 580 17.50 -3.06 -0.89
C PRO A 580 16.72 -1.84 -0.40
N GLY A 581 16.31 -0.96 -1.31
CA GLY A 581 15.62 0.30 -1.00
C GLY A 581 16.56 1.49 -0.70
N ASP A 582 17.85 1.25 -0.44
CA ASP A 582 18.84 2.30 -0.29
C ASP A 582 19.50 2.64 -1.63
N TYR A 583 19.79 3.93 -1.79
CA TYR A 583 20.57 4.48 -2.91
C TYR A 583 21.43 5.66 -2.45
N ASP A 584 22.45 5.95 -3.24
CA ASP A 584 23.40 7.05 -3.09
C ASP A 584 23.54 7.82 -4.41
N LEU A 585 23.90 9.11 -4.32
CA LEU A 585 23.96 10.04 -5.45
C LEU A 585 25.26 10.85 -5.44
N ALA A 586 25.92 10.89 -6.59
CA ALA A 586 27.01 11.82 -6.87
C ALA A 586 26.72 12.63 -8.14
N GLY A 587 27.19 13.88 -8.14
CA GLY A 587 26.96 14.85 -9.19
C GLY A 587 28.26 15.45 -9.66
N PHE A 588 28.31 15.80 -10.95
CA PHE A 588 29.49 16.39 -11.58
C PHE A 588 29.03 17.55 -12.44
N ALA A 589 29.31 18.78 -12.00
CA ALA A 589 29.01 20.00 -12.74
C ALA A 589 30.24 20.48 -13.48
N VAL A 590 30.08 20.84 -14.75
CA VAL A 590 31.09 21.54 -15.53
C VAL A 590 30.51 22.88 -15.98
N GLY A 591 31.24 23.95 -15.68
CA GLY A 591 30.95 25.31 -16.10
C GLY A 591 32.09 25.93 -16.89
N ALA A 592 31.85 27.12 -17.42
CA ALA A 592 32.88 27.95 -18.05
C ALA A 592 32.80 29.40 -17.56
N VAL A 593 33.97 30.03 -17.47
CA VAL A 593 34.11 31.46 -17.18
C VAL A 593 35.07 32.08 -18.19
N GLU A 594 34.77 33.27 -18.69
CA GLU A 594 35.75 34.03 -19.46
C GLU A 594 36.93 34.37 -18.56
N ARG A 595 38.17 34.25 -19.05
CA ARG A 595 39.38 34.41 -18.23
C ARG A 595 39.41 35.71 -17.41
N GLY A 596 38.86 36.80 -17.94
CA GLY A 596 38.77 38.10 -17.28
C GLY A 596 37.66 38.26 -16.22
N GLN A 597 36.75 37.30 -16.09
CA GLN A 597 35.61 37.32 -15.17
C GLN A 597 35.76 36.33 -14.00
N LYS A 598 36.94 35.72 -13.85
CA LYS A 598 37.20 34.73 -12.80
C LYS A 598 37.06 35.35 -11.40
N LEU A 599 36.40 34.60 -10.52
CA LEU A 599 36.37 34.86 -9.07
C LEU A 599 37.19 33.81 -8.30
N PRO A 600 37.60 34.11 -7.05
CA PRO A 600 37.66 35.44 -6.45
C PRO A 600 38.79 36.31 -7.05
N VAL A 601 38.60 37.62 -7.04
CA VAL A 601 39.62 38.62 -7.39
C VAL A 601 40.38 39.01 -6.12
N LEU A 602 41.27 38.11 -5.66
CA LEU A 602 41.91 38.22 -4.33
C LEU A 602 42.64 39.55 -4.11
N ASP A 603 43.34 40.05 -5.12
CA ASP A 603 44.12 41.29 -5.01
C ASP A 603 43.25 42.55 -4.88
N ALA A 604 41.96 42.46 -5.21
CA ALA A 604 41.01 43.57 -5.07
C ALA A 604 40.33 43.62 -3.69
N ILE A 605 40.45 42.56 -2.87
CA ILE A 605 39.79 42.46 -1.57
C ILE A 605 40.63 43.17 -0.52
N ALA A 606 40.02 44.13 0.19
CA ALA A 606 40.66 44.94 1.19
C ALA A 606 39.87 45.02 2.50
N GLU A 607 40.54 45.40 3.59
CA GLU A 607 39.87 45.73 4.84
C GLU A 607 38.82 46.83 4.64
N GLY A 608 37.63 46.64 5.20
CA GLY A 608 36.50 47.56 5.05
C GLY A 608 35.56 47.25 3.88
N ASP A 609 35.90 46.28 3.02
CA ASP A 609 34.95 45.71 2.06
C ASP A 609 33.75 45.10 2.79
N VAL A 610 32.59 45.11 2.14
CA VAL A 610 31.33 44.69 2.72
C VAL A 610 31.03 43.24 2.36
N VAL A 611 30.51 42.49 3.33
CA VAL A 611 30.02 41.12 3.13
C VAL A 611 28.50 41.16 2.97
N VAL A 612 28.01 40.71 1.83
CA VAL A 612 26.58 40.60 1.53
C VAL A 612 26.16 39.13 1.60
N GLY A 613 25.21 38.80 2.47
CA GLY A 613 24.67 37.44 2.62
C GLY A 613 23.40 37.28 1.80
N ILE A 614 23.30 36.21 1.01
CA ILE A 614 22.12 35.82 0.23
C ILE A 614 21.32 34.78 1.01
N ALA A 615 20.00 34.92 1.06
CA ALA A 615 19.12 34.02 1.79
C ALA A 615 19.13 32.58 1.24
N SER A 616 19.19 31.59 2.12
CA SER A 616 18.95 30.18 1.79
C SER A 616 17.45 29.84 1.81
N SER A 617 17.04 28.80 1.07
CA SER A 617 15.69 28.22 1.18
C SER A 617 15.44 27.47 2.50
N GLY A 618 16.50 27.01 3.17
CA GLY A 618 16.45 26.18 4.36
C GLY A 618 17.82 25.61 4.69
N LEU A 619 17.87 24.37 5.18
CA LEU A 619 19.13 23.66 5.32
C LEU A 619 19.64 23.18 3.96
N HIS A 620 20.92 23.42 3.71
CA HIS A 620 21.63 22.77 2.60
C HIS A 620 21.89 21.29 2.92
N SER A 621 22.24 20.48 1.91
CA SER A 621 22.42 19.03 2.04
C SER A 621 23.43 18.59 3.09
N ASN A 622 24.44 19.42 3.38
CA ASN A 622 25.44 19.16 4.40
C ASN A 622 24.92 19.37 5.83
N GLY A 623 25.45 18.60 6.79
CA GLY A 623 25.04 18.66 8.21
C GLY A 623 23.89 17.72 8.58
N PHE A 624 23.28 17.01 7.62
CA PHE A 624 22.14 16.13 7.87
C PHE A 624 22.45 14.92 8.77
N SER A 625 23.72 14.53 8.90
CA SER A 625 24.10 13.50 9.88
C SER A 625 23.85 13.96 11.30
N LEU A 626 24.08 15.24 11.60
CA LEU A 626 23.77 15.84 12.89
C LEU A 626 22.26 16.05 13.04
N VAL A 627 21.57 16.56 12.00
CA VAL A 627 20.11 16.71 11.99
C VAL A 627 19.42 15.39 12.34
N ARG A 628 19.78 14.29 11.68
CA ARG A 628 19.21 12.96 11.94
C ARG A 628 19.42 12.50 13.38
N LYS A 629 20.59 12.79 13.97
CA LYS A 629 20.86 12.49 15.38
C LYS A 629 20.03 13.34 16.33
N ILE A 630 19.77 14.60 15.99
CA ILE A 630 18.90 15.50 16.77
C ILE A 630 17.46 15.00 16.70
N VAL A 631 16.95 14.70 15.50
CA VAL A 631 15.60 14.13 15.32
C VAL A 631 15.45 12.83 16.10
N ALA A 632 16.41 11.91 16.02
CA ALA A 632 16.37 10.64 16.72
C ALA A 632 16.42 10.76 18.26
N LYS A 633 16.96 11.87 18.78
CA LYS A 633 16.95 12.19 20.22
C LYS A 633 15.73 13.00 20.64
N SER A 634 15.07 13.66 19.70
CA SER A 634 13.84 14.41 19.93
C SER A 634 12.63 13.48 20.10
N SER A 635 11.51 14.04 20.55
CA SER A 635 10.20 13.35 20.55
C SER A 635 9.50 13.36 19.18
N LEU A 636 10.11 13.94 18.14
CA LEU A 636 9.52 14.12 16.82
C LEU A 636 9.96 13.03 15.82
N GLN A 637 9.04 12.65 14.95
CA GLN A 637 9.30 11.84 13.76
C GLN A 637 9.24 12.72 12.51
N TYR A 638 9.73 12.24 11.36
CA TYR A 638 9.66 13.03 10.11
C TYR A 638 8.22 13.30 9.66
N SER A 639 7.28 12.41 9.99
CA SER A 639 5.84 12.61 9.75
C SER A 639 5.18 13.57 10.74
N SER A 640 5.86 13.93 11.84
CA SER A 640 5.32 14.89 12.81
C SER A 640 5.21 16.29 12.18
N PRO A 641 4.27 17.13 12.66
CA PRO A 641 4.27 18.55 12.31
C PRO A 641 5.64 19.19 12.57
N ALA A 642 6.03 20.14 11.73
CA ALA A 642 7.26 20.89 11.95
C ALA A 642 7.24 21.59 13.33
N PRO A 643 8.42 21.76 13.99
CA PRO A 643 8.51 22.43 15.28
C PRO A 643 7.86 23.80 15.28
N ASP A 644 7.31 24.21 16.43
CA ASP A 644 6.48 25.41 16.55
C ASP A 644 7.07 26.62 15.81
N ASN A 645 6.23 27.28 15.01
CA ASN A 645 6.56 28.42 14.15
C ASN A 645 7.48 28.13 12.94
N CYS A 646 7.76 26.87 12.58
CA CYS A 646 8.53 26.53 11.38
C CYS A 646 7.65 26.29 10.12
N GLY A 647 6.33 26.46 10.22
CA GLY A 647 5.36 26.28 9.14
C GLY A 647 4.40 25.11 9.40
N ASP A 648 3.37 24.97 8.54
CA ASP A 648 2.29 23.98 8.71
C ASP A 648 2.59 22.60 8.06
N GLN A 649 3.79 22.45 7.51
CA GLN A 649 4.26 21.21 6.88
C GLN A 649 4.82 20.21 7.91
N THR A 650 5.07 18.97 7.48
CA THR A 650 5.75 17.98 8.34
C THR A 650 7.22 18.34 8.54
N LEU A 651 7.85 17.82 9.60
CA LEU A 651 9.28 17.97 9.84
C LEU A 651 10.10 17.40 8.67
N GLY A 652 9.69 16.27 8.11
CA GLY A 652 10.28 15.66 6.92
C GLY A 652 10.25 16.61 5.73
N ASP A 653 9.12 17.24 5.46
CA ASP A 653 8.95 18.17 4.34
C ASP A 653 9.78 19.43 4.51
N LEU A 654 9.80 19.98 5.72
CA LEU A 654 10.64 21.13 6.06
C LEU A 654 12.12 20.80 5.88
N LEU A 655 12.58 19.65 6.38
CA LEU A 655 13.97 19.21 6.23
C LEU A 655 14.32 18.87 4.77
N LEU A 656 13.37 18.37 3.98
CA LEU A 656 13.54 18.07 2.56
C LEU A 656 13.30 19.29 1.65
N THR A 657 13.18 20.50 2.22
CA THR A 657 13.20 21.73 1.44
C THR A 657 14.44 21.74 0.55
N PRO A 658 14.30 21.83 -0.79
CA PRO A 658 15.44 21.76 -1.69
C PRO A 658 16.43 22.89 -1.48
N THR A 659 17.72 22.59 -1.57
CA THR A 659 18.80 23.58 -1.63
C THR A 659 18.56 24.54 -2.80
N ARG A 660 18.76 25.84 -2.56
CA ARG A 660 18.52 26.88 -3.56
C ARG A 660 19.61 26.87 -4.63
N ILE A 661 19.21 27.01 -5.89
CA ILE A 661 20.14 27.15 -7.03
C ILE A 661 20.26 28.64 -7.36
N TYR A 662 21.48 29.17 -7.36
CA TYR A 662 21.72 30.61 -7.55
C TYR A 662 22.28 30.98 -8.92
N SER A 663 22.60 30.00 -9.79
CA SER A 663 23.33 30.28 -11.03
C SER A 663 22.62 31.26 -11.94
N GLN A 664 21.34 31.04 -12.25
CA GLN A 664 20.60 31.95 -13.13
C GLN A 664 20.38 33.34 -12.51
N SER A 665 20.13 33.42 -11.19
CA SER A 665 19.82 34.69 -10.54
C SER A 665 21.06 35.54 -10.24
N LEU A 666 22.19 34.91 -9.86
CA LEU A 666 23.38 35.65 -9.41
C LEU A 666 24.45 35.79 -10.47
N LEU A 667 24.51 34.94 -11.50
CA LEU A 667 25.57 35.04 -12.53
C LEU A 667 25.65 36.43 -13.19
N PRO A 668 24.53 37.11 -13.54
CA PRO A 668 24.58 38.50 -14.04
C PRO A 668 25.22 39.48 -13.03
N VAL A 669 24.93 39.30 -11.74
CA VAL A 669 25.50 40.12 -10.66
C VAL A 669 27.00 39.83 -10.50
N LEU A 670 27.40 38.56 -10.57
CA LEU A 670 28.81 38.15 -10.51
C LEU A 670 29.63 38.68 -11.69
N HIS A 671 29.03 38.75 -12.88
CA HIS A 671 29.67 39.24 -14.11
C HIS A 671 29.63 40.77 -14.26
N SER A 672 28.97 41.50 -13.36
CA SER A 672 28.91 42.97 -13.37
C SER A 672 30.28 43.65 -13.17
N GLY A 673 31.26 42.92 -12.61
CA GLY A 673 32.54 43.48 -12.18
C GLY A 673 32.51 44.17 -10.81
N HIS A 674 31.34 44.24 -10.15
CA HIS A 674 31.18 44.84 -8.83
C HIS A 674 31.42 43.86 -7.67
N VAL A 675 31.40 42.56 -7.93
CA VAL A 675 31.62 41.49 -6.95
C VAL A 675 33.07 41.03 -7.00
N LYS A 676 33.72 40.97 -5.83
CA LYS A 676 35.12 40.54 -5.69
C LYS A 676 35.24 39.05 -5.37
N ALA A 677 34.25 38.49 -4.68
CA ALA A 677 34.24 37.09 -4.28
C ALA A 677 32.81 36.58 -4.10
N PHE A 678 32.61 35.28 -4.33
CA PHE A 678 31.39 34.53 -4.02
C PHE A 678 31.76 33.26 -3.26
N ALA A 679 31.16 33.04 -2.09
CA ALA A 679 31.26 31.80 -1.34
C ALA A 679 29.90 31.12 -1.25
N HIS A 680 29.79 29.88 -1.73
CA HIS A 680 28.66 29.02 -1.43
C HIS A 680 28.78 28.50 0.01
N ILE A 681 27.73 28.62 0.82
CA ILE A 681 27.77 28.20 2.23
C ILE A 681 27.25 26.75 2.33
N THR A 682 28.17 25.80 2.48
CA THR A 682 27.87 24.35 2.50
C THR A 682 28.47 23.68 3.73
N GLY A 683 29.16 22.54 3.57
CA GLY A 683 29.87 21.87 4.65
C GLY A 683 30.95 22.79 5.22
N GLY A 684 31.09 22.85 6.53
CA GLY A 684 31.95 23.83 7.20
C GLY A 684 31.31 25.21 7.41
N GLY A 685 30.06 25.40 6.94
CA GLY A 685 29.19 26.50 7.33
C GLY A 685 29.77 27.88 7.02
N LEU A 686 29.45 28.87 7.85
CA LEU A 686 29.98 30.23 7.72
C LEU A 686 31.49 30.29 8.02
N LEU A 687 31.95 29.45 8.95
CA LEU A 687 33.32 29.53 9.49
C LEU A 687 34.39 29.05 8.50
N GLU A 688 34.09 28.03 7.68
CA GLU A 688 35.09 27.44 6.79
C GLU A 688 34.92 27.86 5.32
N ASN A 689 33.71 28.22 4.87
CA ASN A 689 33.48 28.54 3.46
C ASN A 689 33.89 29.97 3.08
N ILE A 690 33.53 30.98 3.90
CA ILE A 690 33.87 32.38 3.61
C ILE A 690 35.40 32.59 3.51
N PRO A 691 36.24 32.00 4.37
CA PRO A 691 37.70 32.12 4.25
C PRO A 691 38.32 31.56 2.97
N ARG A 692 37.63 30.64 2.26
CA ARG A 692 38.14 30.04 1.01
C ARG A 692 38.27 31.04 -0.13
N VAL A 693 37.54 32.16 -0.05
CA VAL A 693 37.49 33.19 -1.10
C VAL A 693 38.11 34.51 -0.67
N LEU A 694 38.82 34.52 0.46
CA LEU A 694 39.47 35.70 1.04
C LEU A 694 41.01 35.56 1.03
N PRO A 695 41.76 36.66 0.88
CA PRO A 695 43.21 36.67 1.07
C PRO A 695 43.60 36.15 2.46
N SER A 696 44.74 35.47 2.57
CA SER A 696 45.18 34.82 3.83
C SER A 696 45.29 35.77 5.03
N LYS A 697 45.56 37.06 4.79
CA LYS A 697 45.66 38.12 5.82
C LYS A 697 44.32 38.80 6.14
N CYS A 698 43.24 38.36 5.54
CA CYS A 698 41.89 38.88 5.74
C CYS A 698 40.99 37.85 6.42
N GLY A 699 40.08 38.37 7.24
CA GLY A 699 38.95 37.64 7.82
C GLY A 699 37.68 38.46 7.70
N VAL A 700 36.60 38.00 8.32
CA VAL A 700 35.31 38.72 8.36
C VAL A 700 34.75 38.81 9.78
N ASP A 701 34.11 39.94 10.06
CA ASP A 701 33.31 40.16 11.27
C ASP A 701 31.84 40.30 10.85
N LEU A 702 31.04 39.30 11.21
CA LEU A 702 29.63 39.15 10.84
C LEU A 702 28.72 39.43 12.04
N ASP A 703 27.53 39.95 11.80
CA ASP A 703 26.54 40.26 12.83
C ASP A 703 25.19 39.61 12.53
N ALA A 704 24.86 38.55 13.27
CA ALA A 704 23.67 37.73 13.02
C ALA A 704 22.34 38.46 13.21
N GLN A 705 22.34 39.64 13.82
CA GLN A 705 21.15 40.48 13.93
C GLN A 705 20.75 41.16 12.63
N THR A 706 21.61 41.13 11.60
CA THR A 706 21.42 41.85 10.34
C THR A 706 20.71 41.03 9.26
N TRP A 707 20.54 39.72 9.45
CA TRP A 707 19.80 38.86 8.51
C TRP A 707 18.76 38.00 9.21
N ARG A 708 17.85 37.45 8.41
CA ARG A 708 16.80 36.57 8.90
C ARG A 708 17.30 35.13 8.97
N ILE A 709 17.32 34.57 10.18
CA ILE A 709 17.62 33.15 10.40
C ILE A 709 16.30 32.36 10.44
N PRO A 710 16.09 31.37 9.55
CA PRO A 710 14.92 30.50 9.62
C PRO A 710 14.79 29.76 10.95
N LYS A 711 13.56 29.62 11.45
CA LYS A 711 13.28 29.09 12.79
C LYS A 711 13.71 27.63 13.00
N ILE A 712 13.86 26.87 11.93
CA ILE A 712 14.40 25.50 11.99
C ILE A 712 15.81 25.47 12.60
N PHE A 713 16.66 26.48 12.36
CA PHE A 713 17.99 26.57 12.96
C PHE A 713 17.91 26.82 14.47
N SER A 714 16.92 27.61 14.93
CA SER A 714 16.66 27.81 16.36
C SER A 714 16.25 26.50 17.03
N TRP A 715 15.38 25.72 16.39
CA TRP A 715 15.00 24.40 16.90
C TRP A 715 16.19 23.43 16.97
N LEU A 716 16.99 23.34 15.89
CA LEU A 716 18.20 22.49 15.88
C LEU A 716 19.19 22.88 16.97
N GLN A 717 19.39 24.19 17.19
CA GLN A 717 20.26 24.71 18.24
C GLN A 717 19.77 24.30 19.62
N GLN A 718 18.47 24.43 19.90
CA GLN A 718 17.86 24.13 21.20
C GLN A 718 17.79 22.62 21.47
N GLU A 719 17.20 21.87 20.54
CA GLU A 719 17.01 20.42 20.67
C GLU A 719 18.34 19.67 20.67
N GLY A 720 19.29 20.12 19.84
CA GLY A 720 20.63 19.57 19.77
C GLY A 720 21.60 20.09 20.83
N GLN A 721 21.21 21.10 21.61
CA GLN A 721 22.08 21.82 22.57
C GLN A 721 23.40 22.28 21.93
N LEU A 722 23.33 22.76 20.69
CA LEU A 722 24.51 23.10 19.90
C LEU A 722 25.09 24.45 20.34
N SER A 723 26.43 24.51 20.38
CA SER A 723 27.15 25.76 20.62
C SER A 723 27.05 26.71 19.43
N GLU A 724 27.33 28.00 19.64
CA GLU A 724 27.37 29.00 18.57
C GLU A 724 28.39 28.64 17.49
N GLU A 725 29.55 28.16 17.90
CA GLU A 725 30.60 27.69 16.99
C GLU A 725 30.14 26.48 16.17
N GLU A 726 29.50 25.48 16.81
CA GLU A 726 29.01 24.29 16.11
C GLU A 726 27.89 24.63 15.13
N MET A 727 26.99 25.55 15.48
CA MET A 727 25.96 26.05 14.56
C MET A 727 26.59 26.73 13.34
N ALA A 728 27.53 27.64 13.56
CA ALA A 728 28.19 28.39 12.49
C ALA A 728 29.11 27.52 11.63
N ARG A 729 29.65 26.42 12.18
CA ARG A 729 30.51 25.48 11.47
C ARG A 729 29.73 24.43 10.69
N THR A 730 28.63 23.93 11.23
CA THR A 730 27.90 22.83 10.60
C THR A 730 26.83 23.32 9.65
N PHE A 731 26.21 24.46 9.94
CA PHE A 731 25.04 24.93 9.21
C PHE A 731 25.25 26.30 8.55
N ASN A 732 24.46 26.54 7.51
CA ASN A 732 24.46 27.78 6.75
C ASN A 732 23.69 28.92 7.46
N CYS A 733 22.94 28.61 8.53
CA CYS A 733 22.27 29.57 9.42
C CYS A 733 21.43 30.64 8.69
N GLY A 734 20.76 30.26 7.60
CA GLY A 734 19.91 31.14 6.81
C GLY A 734 20.60 31.86 5.65
N ILE A 735 21.93 31.79 5.56
CA ILE A 735 22.71 32.34 4.44
C ILE A 735 23.06 31.21 3.49
N GLY A 736 22.63 31.27 2.24
CA GLY A 736 23.00 30.27 1.23
C GLY A 736 24.30 30.60 0.50
N ALA A 737 24.59 31.89 0.32
CA ALA A 737 25.83 32.36 -0.29
C ALA A 737 26.29 33.70 0.31
N ALA A 738 27.59 34.00 0.24
CA ALA A 738 28.15 35.27 0.70
C ALA A 738 28.99 35.92 -0.41
N LEU A 739 28.77 37.22 -0.64
CA LEU A 739 29.53 38.05 -1.58
C LEU A 739 30.46 39.00 -0.83
N VAL A 740 31.60 39.32 -1.44
CA VAL A 740 32.47 40.41 -1.01
C VAL A 740 32.42 41.53 -2.05
N VAL A 741 32.09 42.74 -1.62
CA VAL A 741 31.91 43.90 -2.50
C VAL A 741 32.60 45.14 -1.94
N SER A 742 32.99 46.06 -2.82
CA SER A 742 33.47 47.38 -2.40
C SER A 742 32.36 48.13 -1.67
N LYS A 743 32.71 48.84 -0.60
CA LYS A 743 31.77 49.63 0.21
C LYS A 743 30.88 50.56 -0.64
N ASP A 744 31.47 51.27 -1.60
CA ASP A 744 30.77 52.25 -2.44
C ASP A 744 29.78 51.61 -3.45
N LEU A 745 29.91 50.31 -3.72
CA LEU A 745 29.06 49.57 -4.66
C LEU A 745 27.99 48.71 -3.97
N THR A 746 28.00 48.65 -2.62
CA THR A 746 27.10 47.79 -1.83
C THR A 746 25.63 47.98 -2.17
N GLU A 747 25.16 49.23 -2.19
CA GLU A 747 23.76 49.55 -2.48
C GLU A 747 23.35 49.20 -3.91
N GLN A 748 24.28 49.29 -4.86
CA GLN A 748 24.03 48.88 -6.24
C GLN A 748 23.90 47.36 -6.33
N VAL A 749 24.82 46.62 -5.73
CA VAL A 749 24.80 45.15 -5.74
C VAL A 749 23.54 44.61 -5.06
N LEU A 750 23.10 45.20 -3.93
CA LEU A 750 21.84 44.81 -3.28
C LEU A 750 20.63 45.02 -4.20
N ARG A 751 20.58 46.14 -4.93
CA ARG A 751 19.52 46.39 -5.91
C ARG A 751 19.56 45.38 -7.05
N ASP A 752 20.74 45.05 -7.56
CA ASP A 752 20.91 44.08 -8.65
C ASP A 752 20.44 42.69 -8.21
N ILE A 753 20.80 42.25 -7.00
CA ILE A 753 20.32 40.99 -6.40
C ILE A 753 18.79 40.99 -6.25
N GLN A 754 18.22 42.09 -5.77
CA GLN A 754 16.77 42.22 -5.59
C GLN A 754 16.01 42.20 -6.94
N GLN A 755 16.58 42.77 -8.00
CA GLN A 755 16.02 42.70 -9.36
C GLN A 755 15.91 41.25 -9.86
N HIS A 756 16.80 40.37 -9.41
CA HIS A 756 16.77 38.94 -9.68
C HIS A 756 15.97 38.12 -8.66
N GLN A 757 15.13 38.77 -7.85
CA GLN A 757 14.23 38.14 -6.86
C GLN A 757 14.94 37.32 -5.77
N GLU A 758 16.17 37.69 -5.45
CA GLU A 758 16.92 37.13 -4.34
C GLU A 758 16.83 38.06 -3.13
N GLU A 759 16.73 37.48 -1.93
CA GLU A 759 16.76 38.21 -0.67
C GLU A 759 18.20 38.27 -0.15
N ALA A 760 18.67 39.45 0.24
CA ALA A 760 20.04 39.66 0.70
C ALA A 760 20.18 40.78 1.71
N TRP A 761 21.23 40.70 2.52
CA TRP A 761 21.54 41.65 3.58
C TRP A 761 23.02 41.97 3.64
N VAL A 762 23.36 43.16 4.13
CA VAL A 762 24.71 43.45 4.59
C VAL A 762 24.92 42.72 5.91
N ILE A 763 25.73 41.66 5.90
CA ILE A 763 25.91 40.79 7.06
C ILE A 763 27.18 41.06 7.85
N GLY A 764 28.11 41.84 7.30
CA GLY A 764 29.37 42.14 7.95
C GLY A 764 30.37 42.86 7.06
N ARG A 765 31.64 42.82 7.48
CA ARG A 765 32.76 43.45 6.76
C ARG A 765 34.02 42.61 6.80
N VAL A 766 34.87 42.81 5.81
CA VAL A 766 36.23 42.28 5.77
C VAL A 766 37.09 43.04 6.77
N VAL A 767 37.87 42.31 7.57
CA VAL A 767 38.79 42.83 8.59
C VAL A 767 40.19 42.26 8.39
N ALA A 768 41.21 42.99 8.83
CA ALA A 768 42.56 42.42 8.91
C ALA A 768 42.58 41.25 9.92
N CYS A 769 43.22 40.14 9.54
CA CYS A 769 43.30 38.94 10.36
C CYS A 769 44.77 38.51 10.51
N PRO A 770 45.35 38.60 11.73
CA PRO A 770 46.68 38.10 12.00
C PRO A 770 46.78 36.58 11.80
N GLU A 771 47.95 36.11 11.38
CA GLU A 771 48.22 34.69 11.15
C GLU A 771 47.94 33.86 12.42
N GLY A 772 47.19 32.76 12.27
CA GLY A 772 46.77 31.89 13.38
C GLY A 772 45.50 32.33 14.14
N SER A 773 44.91 33.50 13.82
CA SER A 773 43.63 33.92 14.40
C SER A 773 42.41 33.31 13.65
N PRO A 774 41.25 33.16 14.31
CA PRO A 774 40.01 32.77 13.62
C PRO A 774 39.67 33.78 12.52
N ARG A 775 39.51 33.28 11.28
CA ARG A 775 39.24 34.12 10.10
C ARG A 775 37.79 34.57 9.97
N VAL A 776 36.88 34.01 10.77
CA VAL A 776 35.46 34.40 10.82
C VAL A 776 35.07 34.61 12.27
N ARG A 777 34.51 35.77 12.56
CA ARG A 777 33.82 36.06 13.81
C ARG A 777 32.35 36.28 13.52
N VAL A 778 31.47 35.50 14.15
CA VAL A 778 30.02 35.70 14.09
C VAL A 778 29.59 36.24 15.43
N ARG A 779 28.96 37.42 15.44
CA ARG A 779 28.41 38.03 16.66
C ARG A 779 26.92 37.74 16.74
N HIS A 780 26.43 37.57 17.97
CA HIS A 780 25.01 37.51 18.31
C HIS A 780 24.22 36.36 17.65
N LEU A 781 24.84 35.25 17.24
CA LEU A 781 24.14 34.20 16.47
C LEU A 781 23.00 33.56 17.28
N VAL A 782 23.29 33.13 18.51
CA VAL A 782 22.27 32.52 19.38
C VAL A 782 21.21 33.56 19.78
N GLN A 783 21.59 34.83 19.95
CA GLN A 783 20.65 35.91 20.28
C GLN A 783 19.68 36.16 19.12
N ALA A 784 20.17 36.24 17.89
CA ALA A 784 19.34 36.38 16.69
C ALA A 784 18.38 35.18 16.50
N MET A 785 18.81 33.96 16.87
CA MET A 785 17.95 32.77 16.89
C MET A 785 16.87 32.81 17.99
N ARG A 786 17.13 33.49 19.12
CA ARG A 786 16.20 33.63 20.26
C ARG A 786 15.21 34.79 20.13
N ILE A 787 15.62 35.92 19.56
CA ILE A 787 14.75 37.10 19.34
C ILE A 787 13.59 36.75 18.39
N ASN A 788 13.81 35.82 17.46
CA ASN A 788 12.74 35.26 16.61
C ASN A 788 11.81 34.26 17.34
N GLY A 789 12.11 33.90 18.59
CA GLY A 789 11.34 32.98 19.44
C GLY A 789 10.60 33.63 20.61
N SER A 790 10.91 34.87 20.99
CA SER A 790 10.32 35.53 22.17
C SER A 790 9.46 36.74 21.78
N VAL A 791 8.19 36.49 21.45
CA VAL A 791 7.12 37.43 21.78
C VAL A 791 6.20 36.70 22.74
N LEU A 792 6.17 37.19 23.99
CA LEU A 792 5.38 36.78 25.17
C LEU A 792 6.00 35.70 26.07
N GLU A 793 6.78 36.15 27.06
CA GLU A 793 6.66 35.61 28.42
C GLU A 793 6.38 36.75 29.40
N ASN A 794 5.31 36.61 30.18
CA ASN A 794 5.18 37.26 31.47
C ASN A 794 4.59 36.24 32.46
N GLY A 795 5.45 35.74 33.35
CA GLY A 795 5.13 35.04 34.62
C GLY A 795 4.40 33.70 34.49
N THR A 796 4.88 32.56 34.98
CA THR A 796 5.54 32.32 36.27
C THR A 796 6.06 30.88 36.23
N MET A 797 7.25 30.62 36.78
CA MET A 797 7.79 29.26 36.91
C MET A 797 6.86 28.35 37.72
N LYS A 798 6.51 27.19 37.16
CA LYS A 798 6.39 25.93 37.90
C LYS A 798 6.94 24.77 37.07
N SER A 799 7.64 23.91 37.79
CA SER A 799 8.46 22.76 37.41
C SER A 799 7.70 21.57 36.76
N HIS A 800 8.45 20.79 35.98
CA HIS A 800 8.26 19.37 35.63
C HIS A 800 7.10 19.00 34.67
N PHE A 801 7.40 18.42 33.50
CA PHE A 801 7.29 16.96 33.19
C PHE A 801 7.48 16.68 31.68
N SER A 802 8.18 15.57 31.39
CA SER A 802 8.34 14.81 30.13
C SER A 802 7.61 15.28 28.84
N ALA A 803 8.35 15.49 27.74
CA ALA A 803 7.77 15.81 26.44
C ALA A 803 7.29 14.55 25.69
N GLN A 804 5.98 14.27 25.80
CA GLN A 804 5.22 13.33 24.96
C GLN A 804 4.94 13.91 23.56
N PRO A 805 4.62 13.08 22.55
CA PRO A 805 4.17 13.55 21.22
C PRO A 805 3.02 14.56 21.35
N LYS A 806 3.04 15.64 20.55
CA LYS A 806 2.08 16.75 20.67
C LYS A 806 0.68 16.29 20.24
N LYS A 807 -0.16 16.03 21.23
CA LYS A 807 -1.57 15.61 21.08
C LYS A 807 -2.40 16.72 20.42
N ALA A 808 -3.30 16.38 19.50
CA ALA A 808 -4.24 17.31 18.87
C ALA A 808 -5.12 17.99 19.93
N ARG A 809 -5.30 19.31 19.83
CA ARG A 809 -6.06 20.12 20.79
C ARG A 809 -7.55 20.06 20.47
N VAL A 810 -8.33 19.50 21.38
CA VAL A 810 -9.75 19.21 21.18
C VAL A 810 -10.61 20.18 21.99
N ALA A 811 -11.62 20.79 21.37
CA ALA A 811 -12.73 21.41 22.08
C ALA A 811 -13.90 20.45 22.13
N VAL A 812 -14.51 20.30 23.31
CA VAL A 812 -15.74 19.51 23.45
C VAL A 812 -16.91 20.42 23.75
N LEU A 813 -17.92 20.40 22.89
CA LEU A 813 -19.15 21.19 23.05
C LEU A 813 -20.25 20.32 23.67
N ILE A 814 -20.89 20.82 24.72
CA ILE A 814 -21.89 20.06 25.51
C ILE A 814 -23.15 20.89 25.82
N SER A 815 -24.27 20.20 26.11
CA SER A 815 -25.52 20.84 26.55
C SER A 815 -26.15 20.22 27.80
N GLY A 816 -25.53 19.21 28.42
CA GLY A 816 -26.15 18.39 29.46
C GLY A 816 -25.17 17.64 30.36
N THR A 817 -25.49 16.38 30.67
CA THR A 817 -24.83 15.59 31.73
C THR A 817 -23.37 15.23 31.45
N GLY A 818 -22.91 15.36 30.20
CA GLY A 818 -21.51 15.12 29.81
C GLY A 818 -21.08 13.66 29.99
N SER A 819 -21.93 12.69 29.68
CA SER A 819 -21.54 11.26 29.69
C SER A 819 -20.52 10.96 28.59
N ASN A 820 -20.77 11.40 27.36
CA ASN A 820 -19.81 11.31 26.25
C ASN A 820 -18.54 12.13 26.50
N LEU A 821 -18.67 13.29 27.16
CA LEU A 821 -17.51 14.06 27.59
C LEU A 821 -16.62 13.26 28.55
N GLN A 822 -17.19 12.52 29.50
CA GLN A 822 -16.39 11.70 30.41
C GLN A 822 -15.59 10.64 29.65
N ALA A 823 -16.22 9.94 28.70
CA ALA A 823 -15.51 8.95 27.88
C ALA A 823 -14.35 9.56 27.06
N LEU A 824 -14.53 10.79 26.54
CA LEU A 824 -13.46 11.53 25.86
C LEU A 824 -12.34 11.96 26.82
N ILE A 825 -12.68 12.39 28.04
CA ILE A 825 -11.69 12.73 29.08
C ILE A 825 -10.86 11.50 29.41
N ASP A 826 -11.51 10.37 29.71
CA ASP A 826 -10.83 9.14 30.11
C ASP A 826 -9.89 8.66 29.00
N SER A 827 -10.33 8.67 27.74
CA SER A 827 -9.50 8.30 26.60
C SER A 827 -8.32 9.25 26.35
N THR A 828 -8.48 10.56 26.57
CA THR A 828 -7.42 11.54 26.29
C THR A 828 -6.35 11.63 27.37
N GLN A 829 -6.66 11.12 28.57
CA GLN A 829 -5.71 10.97 29.67
C GLN A 829 -4.73 9.81 29.47
N GLU A 830 -5.04 8.86 28.58
CA GLU A 830 -4.12 7.76 28.25
C GLU A 830 -2.79 8.30 27.66
N PRO A 831 -1.62 7.77 28.06
CA PRO A 831 -0.32 8.21 27.55
C PRO A 831 -0.17 8.09 26.03
N SER A 832 -0.82 7.09 25.42
CA SER A 832 -0.80 6.82 23.98
C SER A 832 -1.85 7.63 23.19
N SER A 833 -2.68 8.44 23.86
CA SER A 833 -3.69 9.25 23.19
C SER A 833 -3.03 10.25 22.24
N ALA A 834 -3.52 10.32 21.01
CA ALA A 834 -3.17 11.34 20.02
C ALA A 834 -3.92 12.66 20.25
N ALA A 835 -4.86 12.73 21.21
CA ALA A 835 -5.71 13.88 21.48
C ALA A 835 -5.62 14.39 22.93
N HIS A 836 -5.76 15.71 23.10
CA HIS A 836 -5.79 16.43 24.38
C HIS A 836 -6.95 17.43 24.40
N ILE A 837 -7.87 17.32 25.37
CA ILE A 837 -9.00 18.26 25.49
C ILE A 837 -8.50 19.58 26.09
N ALA A 838 -8.49 20.63 25.26
CA ALA A 838 -7.99 21.95 25.62
C ALA A 838 -9.08 22.86 26.23
N VAL A 839 -10.35 22.67 25.86
CA VAL A 839 -11.48 23.44 26.41
C VAL A 839 -12.79 22.68 26.32
N VAL A 840 -13.68 22.86 27.31
CA VAL A 840 -15.08 22.43 27.23
C VAL A 840 -15.99 23.64 27.17
N ILE A 841 -16.82 23.72 26.12
CA ILE A 841 -17.76 24.82 25.90
C ILE A 841 -19.18 24.32 26.13
N SER A 842 -19.92 24.96 27.04
CA SER A 842 -21.33 24.68 27.25
C SER A 842 -22.21 25.82 26.76
N ASN A 843 -23.30 25.50 26.07
CA ASN A 843 -24.32 26.49 25.70
C ASN A 843 -25.34 26.80 26.80
N LYS A 844 -25.22 26.13 27.95
CA LYS A 844 -26.04 26.32 29.16
C LYS A 844 -25.14 26.47 30.39
N PRO A 845 -25.43 27.42 31.30
CA PRO A 845 -24.75 27.45 32.60
C PRO A 845 -25.13 26.23 33.44
N GLU A 846 -24.31 25.90 34.44
CA GLU A 846 -24.63 24.96 35.53
C GLU A 846 -25.03 23.53 35.08
N VAL A 847 -24.48 23.05 33.96
CA VAL A 847 -24.67 21.65 33.55
C VAL A 847 -23.63 20.74 34.20
N ALA A 848 -24.03 19.53 34.60
CA ALA A 848 -23.14 18.56 35.26
C ALA A 848 -21.88 18.20 34.43
N GLY A 849 -21.91 18.36 33.10
CA GLY A 849 -20.72 18.18 32.26
C GLY A 849 -19.61 19.22 32.51
N LEU A 850 -19.95 20.44 32.95
CA LEU A 850 -18.96 21.46 33.32
C LEU A 850 -18.24 21.07 34.60
N ASP A 851 -18.95 20.51 35.58
CA ASP A 851 -18.35 20.01 36.83
C ASP A 851 -17.36 18.86 36.55
N LYS A 852 -17.69 17.98 35.60
CA LYS A 852 -16.80 16.90 35.17
C LYS A 852 -15.53 17.43 34.52
N ALA A 853 -15.65 18.42 33.62
CA ALA A 853 -14.49 19.07 33.01
C ALA A 853 -13.61 19.77 34.05
N ALA A 854 -14.23 20.49 35.00
CA ALA A 854 -13.51 21.16 36.08
C ALA A 854 -12.76 20.17 36.99
N ARG A 855 -13.37 19.04 37.35
CA ARG A 855 -12.71 17.96 38.12
C ARG A 855 -11.53 17.35 37.38
N ALA A 856 -11.58 17.30 36.05
CA ALA A 856 -10.48 16.84 35.20
C ALA A 856 -9.43 17.91 34.91
N GLY A 857 -9.55 19.12 35.48
CA GLY A 857 -8.61 20.22 35.29
C GLY A 857 -8.69 20.89 33.91
N ILE A 858 -9.78 20.68 33.17
CA ILE A 858 -9.95 21.21 31.81
C ILE A 858 -10.62 22.60 31.87
N PRO A 859 -10.07 23.62 31.19
CA PRO A 859 -10.70 24.93 31.08
C PRO A 859 -12.14 24.84 30.57
N THR A 860 -13.06 25.58 31.19
CA THR A 860 -14.45 25.64 30.77
C THR A 860 -14.86 27.05 30.34
N ARG A 861 -15.78 27.12 29.37
CA ARG A 861 -16.41 28.36 28.91
C ARG A 861 -17.92 28.13 28.79
N VAL A 862 -18.69 29.10 29.27
CA VAL A 862 -20.15 29.11 29.12
C VAL A 862 -20.53 30.20 28.14
N ILE A 863 -21.12 29.81 27.00
CA ILE A 863 -21.61 30.74 25.99
C ILE A 863 -23.12 30.55 25.91
N ASN A 864 -23.88 31.37 26.63
CA ASN A 864 -25.32 31.18 26.68
C ASN A 864 -25.97 31.65 25.37
N HIS A 865 -26.42 30.69 24.57
CA HIS A 865 -27.07 30.94 23.28
C HIS A 865 -28.30 31.87 23.34
N LYS A 866 -28.93 32.03 24.51
CA LYS A 866 -30.06 32.96 24.70
C LYS A 866 -29.66 34.44 24.68
N LEU A 867 -28.36 34.74 24.81
CA LEU A 867 -27.83 36.10 24.83
C LEU A 867 -27.52 36.67 23.44
N TYR A 868 -27.68 35.87 22.38
CA TYR A 868 -27.37 36.25 21.00
C TYR A 868 -28.64 36.34 20.17
N LYS A 869 -28.72 37.33 19.28
CA LYS A 869 -29.94 37.60 18.48
C LYS A 869 -30.08 36.63 17.31
N SER A 870 -28.97 36.04 16.87
CA SER A 870 -28.93 35.09 15.78
C SER A 870 -28.01 33.90 16.08
N ARG A 871 -28.21 32.80 15.34
CA ARG A 871 -27.34 31.62 15.41
C ARG A 871 -25.90 31.96 14.99
N VAL A 872 -25.74 32.82 13.98
CA VAL A 872 -24.42 33.23 13.48
C VAL A 872 -23.65 34.02 14.54
N GLU A 873 -24.32 34.92 15.26
CA GLU A 873 -23.69 35.66 16.38
C GLU A 873 -23.24 34.71 17.50
N PHE A 874 -24.08 33.73 17.85
CA PHE A 874 -23.74 32.70 18.84
C PHE A 874 -22.52 31.88 18.40
N ASP A 875 -22.53 31.35 17.17
CA ASP A 875 -21.45 30.54 16.63
C ASP A 875 -20.15 31.34 16.48
N THR A 876 -20.23 32.64 16.19
CA THR A 876 -19.07 33.55 16.16
C THR A 876 -18.41 33.65 17.53
N ALA A 877 -19.20 33.79 18.60
CA ALA A 877 -18.68 33.80 19.96
C ALA A 877 -18.05 32.45 20.36
N VAL A 878 -18.66 31.34 19.94
CA VAL A 878 -18.06 30.00 20.09
C VAL A 878 -16.72 29.93 19.36
N ASN A 879 -16.66 30.39 18.12
CA ASN A 879 -15.44 30.38 17.32
C ASN A 879 -14.30 31.22 17.93
N GLN A 880 -14.61 32.38 18.52
CA GLN A 880 -13.61 33.20 19.20
C GLN A 880 -12.92 32.44 20.34
N VAL A 881 -13.68 31.63 21.10
CA VAL A 881 -13.11 30.75 22.13
C VAL A 881 -12.30 29.62 21.50
N LEU A 882 -12.75 29.03 20.39
CA LEU A 882 -11.97 28.00 19.70
C LEU A 882 -10.63 28.54 19.19
N GLU A 883 -10.58 29.80 18.74
CA GLU A 883 -9.34 30.49 18.33
C GLU A 883 -8.46 30.84 19.54
N GLU A 884 -9.05 31.34 20.64
CA GLU A 884 -8.35 31.64 21.91
C GLU A 884 -7.58 30.41 22.43
N PHE A 885 -8.17 29.22 22.28
CA PHE A 885 -7.59 27.97 22.78
C PHE A 885 -6.80 27.18 21.73
N PHE A 886 -6.59 27.71 20.53
CA PHE A 886 -5.87 27.06 19.42
C PHE A 886 -6.39 25.64 19.16
N ILE A 887 -7.68 25.50 18.87
CA ILE A 887 -8.34 24.21 18.72
C ILE A 887 -8.12 23.62 17.33
N ASP A 888 -7.79 22.32 17.28
CA ASP A 888 -7.59 21.54 16.06
C ASP A 888 -8.85 20.76 15.67
N ILE A 889 -9.55 20.18 16.65
CA ILE A 889 -10.72 19.33 16.47
C ILE A 889 -11.87 19.75 17.40
N VAL A 890 -13.09 19.78 16.89
CA VAL A 890 -14.31 20.12 17.65
C VAL A 890 -15.19 18.88 17.79
N CYS A 891 -15.44 18.42 19.01
CA CYS A 891 -16.32 17.29 19.30
C CYS A 891 -17.67 17.77 19.86
N LEU A 892 -18.76 17.41 19.19
CA LEU A 892 -20.12 17.65 19.66
C LEU A 892 -20.58 16.47 20.52
N ALA A 893 -20.41 16.59 21.84
CA ALA A 893 -20.73 15.54 22.80
C ALA A 893 -22.12 15.78 23.42
N GLY A 894 -23.17 15.47 22.65
CA GLY A 894 -24.56 15.76 23.06
C GLY A 894 -24.86 17.26 23.06
N PHE A 895 -24.36 17.97 22.06
CA PHE A 895 -24.60 19.40 21.88
C PHE A 895 -25.94 19.64 21.16
N MET A 896 -26.95 20.06 21.92
CA MET A 896 -28.35 20.12 21.47
C MET A 896 -28.67 21.41 20.69
N ARG A 897 -27.80 21.81 19.75
CA ARG A 897 -27.96 23.01 18.91
C ARG A 897 -27.48 22.73 17.49
N ILE A 898 -28.26 23.18 16.52
CA ILE A 898 -27.85 23.20 15.12
C ILE A 898 -26.91 24.41 14.92
N LEU A 899 -25.73 24.16 14.36
CA LEU A 899 -24.73 25.18 14.02
C LEU A 899 -25.05 25.82 12.66
N SER A 900 -24.55 27.02 12.41
CA SER A 900 -24.76 27.73 11.14
C SER A 900 -23.84 27.23 10.03
N GLY A 901 -24.28 27.31 8.77
CA GLY A 901 -23.50 26.91 7.60
C GLY A 901 -22.10 27.55 7.55
N PRO A 902 -21.94 28.87 7.80
CA PRO A 902 -20.61 29.49 7.87
C PRO A 902 -19.68 28.86 8.91
N PHE A 903 -20.20 28.48 10.08
CA PHE A 903 -19.42 27.83 11.14
C PHE A 903 -19.01 26.40 10.74
N VAL A 904 -19.95 25.62 10.18
CA VAL A 904 -19.66 24.25 9.72
C VAL A 904 -18.63 24.25 8.59
N ARG A 905 -18.74 25.17 7.61
CA ARG A 905 -17.74 25.30 6.53
C ARG A 905 -16.35 25.63 7.04
N LYS A 906 -16.24 26.50 8.05
CA LYS A 906 -14.95 26.87 8.65
C LYS A 906 -14.25 25.69 9.33
N TRP A 907 -15.02 24.78 9.92
CA TRP A 907 -14.53 23.61 10.64
C TRP A 907 -14.74 22.30 9.87
N ASN A 908 -14.91 22.39 8.55
CA ASN A 908 -15.12 21.22 7.69
C ASN A 908 -13.95 20.24 7.79
N GLY A 909 -14.25 18.95 7.94
CA GLY A 909 -13.23 17.91 8.17
C GLY A 909 -12.54 17.95 9.54
N LYS A 910 -12.94 18.86 10.44
CA LYS A 910 -12.37 19.03 11.80
C LYS A 910 -13.42 18.95 12.91
N MET A 911 -14.69 18.71 12.58
CA MET A 911 -15.79 18.67 13.54
C MET A 911 -16.46 17.29 13.54
N LEU A 912 -16.54 16.68 14.72
CA LEU A 912 -17.08 15.34 14.94
C LEU A 912 -18.37 15.41 15.74
N ASN A 913 -19.37 14.62 15.35
CA ASN A 913 -20.60 14.46 16.12
C ASN A 913 -20.90 12.98 16.35
N ILE A 914 -21.44 12.67 17.53
CA ILE A 914 -21.98 11.36 17.87
C ILE A 914 -23.52 11.41 17.81
N HIS A 915 -24.11 10.53 17.01
CA HIS A 915 -25.56 10.41 16.86
C HIS A 915 -26.07 9.07 17.44
N PRO A 916 -27.17 9.05 18.22
CA PRO A 916 -27.69 7.85 18.91
C PRO A 916 -28.51 6.90 17.99
N SER A 917 -28.10 6.77 16.73
CA SER A 917 -28.64 5.79 15.76
C SER A 917 -27.56 5.37 14.77
N LEU A 918 -27.84 4.31 14.00
CA LEU A 918 -27.09 3.96 12.80
C LEU A 918 -27.57 4.85 11.63
N LEU A 919 -26.92 6.00 11.43
CA LEU A 919 -27.24 6.88 10.31
C LEU A 919 -27.07 6.14 8.97
N PRO A 920 -27.93 6.41 7.97
CA PRO A 920 -28.93 7.47 7.89
C PRO A 920 -30.28 7.16 8.60
N SER A 921 -30.43 6.02 9.26
CA SER A 921 -31.67 5.66 9.95
C SER A 921 -31.92 6.51 11.20
N PHE A 922 -33.18 6.88 11.42
CA PHE A 922 -33.67 7.57 12.61
C PHE A 922 -32.92 8.89 12.94
N ARG A 923 -32.78 9.79 11.95
CA ARG A 923 -32.16 11.13 12.12
C ARG A 923 -32.90 11.97 13.17
N GLY A 924 -32.19 12.94 13.74
CA GLY A 924 -32.74 13.91 14.69
C GLY A 924 -32.86 13.39 16.14
N SER A 925 -33.49 14.20 17.00
CA SER A 925 -33.35 14.08 18.47
C SER A 925 -34.03 12.89 19.13
N ASN A 926 -34.94 12.19 18.45
CA ASN A 926 -35.80 11.15 19.04
C ASN A 926 -35.46 9.74 18.51
N ALA A 927 -34.19 9.51 18.17
CA ALA A 927 -33.71 8.28 17.52
C ALA A 927 -34.16 6.98 18.22
N HIS A 928 -34.11 6.93 19.56
CA HIS A 928 -34.50 5.74 20.32
C HIS A 928 -36.01 5.45 20.28
N GLU A 929 -36.84 6.50 20.34
CA GLU A 929 -38.30 6.36 20.21
C GLU A 929 -38.68 5.88 18.82
N GLN A 930 -38.02 6.41 17.79
CA GLN A 930 -38.23 5.99 16.41
C GLN A 930 -37.81 4.53 16.19
N ALA A 931 -36.67 4.11 16.76
CA ALA A 931 -36.21 2.73 16.68
C ALA A 931 -37.20 1.75 17.35
N LEU A 932 -37.69 2.08 18.55
CA LEU A 932 -38.69 1.26 19.24
C LEU A 932 -40.04 1.26 18.49
N GLY A 933 -40.50 2.41 18.01
CA GLY A 933 -41.74 2.54 17.26
C GLY A 933 -41.72 1.82 15.91
N ALA A 934 -40.55 1.77 15.26
CA ALA A 934 -40.34 1.00 14.03
C ALA A 934 -40.21 -0.51 14.26
N GLY A 935 -40.08 -0.96 15.52
CA GLY A 935 -39.95 -2.38 15.86
C GLY A 935 -38.67 -3.02 15.33
N VAL A 936 -37.61 -2.24 15.10
CA VAL A 936 -36.33 -2.78 14.61
C VAL A 936 -35.67 -3.63 15.69
N THR A 937 -34.97 -4.68 15.29
CA THR A 937 -34.23 -5.56 16.20
C THR A 937 -32.81 -5.07 16.47
N VAL A 938 -32.33 -4.09 15.71
CA VAL A 938 -30.99 -3.50 15.81
C VAL A 938 -31.06 -1.99 15.59
N THR A 939 -30.39 -1.23 16.45
CA THR A 939 -30.07 0.19 16.30
C THR A 939 -28.58 0.38 16.58
N GLY A 940 -28.12 1.55 17.01
CA GLY A 940 -26.71 1.77 17.36
C GLY A 940 -26.39 3.23 17.58
N CYS A 941 -25.12 3.58 17.39
CA CYS A 941 -24.68 4.96 17.32
C CYS A 941 -23.68 5.17 16.18
N THR A 942 -23.54 6.41 15.73
CA THR A 942 -22.71 6.81 14.59
C THR A 942 -21.86 8.01 14.95
N VAL A 943 -20.55 7.91 14.75
CA VAL A 943 -19.66 9.08 14.74
C VAL A 943 -19.42 9.50 13.30
N HIS A 944 -19.65 10.77 13.00
CA HIS A 944 -19.49 11.31 11.66
C HIS A 944 -18.89 12.72 11.68
N PHE A 945 -18.31 13.14 10.55
CA PHE A 945 -17.97 14.54 10.33
C PHE A 945 -19.25 15.38 10.25
N VAL A 946 -19.25 16.58 10.83
CA VAL A 946 -20.41 17.48 10.77
C VAL A 946 -20.50 18.10 9.37
N ALA A 947 -21.69 18.02 8.76
CA ALA A 947 -22.03 18.67 7.49
C ALA A 947 -23.13 19.72 7.70
N GLU A 948 -23.36 20.59 6.70
CA GLU A 948 -24.39 21.63 6.79
C GLU A 948 -25.81 21.04 6.90
N GLU A 949 -26.06 19.94 6.17
CA GLU A 949 -27.26 19.14 6.36
C GLU A 949 -27.11 18.26 7.62
N VAL A 950 -28.11 18.34 8.50
CA VAL A 950 -28.14 17.64 9.79
C VAL A 950 -28.05 16.12 9.55
N ASP A 951 -27.11 15.49 10.24
CA ASP A 951 -26.85 14.04 10.23
C ASP A 951 -26.50 13.46 8.84
N ALA A 952 -26.00 14.29 7.92
CA ALA A 952 -25.66 13.90 6.54
C ALA A 952 -24.15 13.83 6.25
N GLY A 953 -23.31 14.06 7.25
CA GLY A 953 -21.86 14.06 7.04
C GLY A 953 -21.24 12.66 7.00
N GLN A 954 -20.01 12.59 6.51
CA GLN A 954 -19.31 11.32 6.27
C GLN A 954 -19.09 10.53 7.56
N ILE A 955 -19.46 9.26 7.55
CA ILE A 955 -19.47 8.35 8.69
C ILE A 955 -18.05 7.84 8.97
N ILE A 956 -17.54 8.09 10.17
CA ILE A 956 -16.20 7.67 10.60
C ILE A 956 -16.26 6.28 11.24
N LEU A 957 -17.19 6.08 12.19
CA LEU A 957 -17.41 4.80 12.87
C LEU A 957 -18.90 4.62 13.19
N GLN A 958 -19.35 3.37 13.23
CA GLN A 958 -20.66 2.98 13.74
C GLN A 958 -20.54 1.77 14.66
N GLU A 959 -21.40 1.69 15.68
CA GLU A 959 -21.53 0.50 16.52
C GLU A 959 -22.99 0.13 16.65
N ALA A 960 -23.31 -1.11 16.24
CA ALA A 960 -24.65 -1.66 16.31
C ALA A 960 -24.97 -2.17 17.73
N VAL A 961 -26.21 -1.92 18.15
CA VAL A 961 -26.73 -2.27 19.47
C VAL A 961 -28.08 -2.98 19.28
N PRO A 962 -28.26 -4.19 19.84
CA PRO A 962 -29.52 -4.91 19.71
C PRO A 962 -30.65 -4.19 20.44
N VAL A 963 -31.85 -4.22 19.88
CA VAL A 963 -33.11 -3.81 20.53
C VAL A 963 -33.80 -5.08 21.03
N LYS A 964 -33.94 -5.22 22.35
CA LYS A 964 -34.51 -6.40 23.00
C LYS A 964 -36.02 -6.25 23.13
N ARG A 965 -36.71 -7.40 23.10
CA ARG A 965 -38.15 -7.47 23.35
C ARG A 965 -38.44 -6.95 24.77
N GLY A 966 -39.29 -5.92 24.87
CA GLY A 966 -39.60 -5.25 26.13
C GLY A 966 -38.67 -4.09 26.51
N ASP A 967 -37.73 -3.69 25.64
CA ASP A 967 -36.96 -2.47 25.85
C ASP A 967 -37.88 -1.24 25.92
N THR A 968 -37.64 -0.41 26.92
CA THR A 968 -38.11 0.97 26.99
C THR A 968 -37.07 1.92 26.38
N VAL A 969 -37.45 3.17 26.13
CA VAL A 969 -36.51 4.22 25.67
C VAL A 969 -35.31 4.32 26.62
N ALA A 970 -35.53 4.23 27.93
CA ALA A 970 -34.48 4.31 28.94
C ALA A 970 -33.49 3.13 28.85
N THR A 971 -33.99 1.89 28.75
CA THR A 971 -33.13 0.69 28.69
C THR A 971 -32.37 0.59 27.37
N LEU A 972 -32.96 1.06 26.28
CA LEU A 972 -32.28 1.13 24.98
C LEU A 972 -31.24 2.25 24.97
N SER A 973 -31.58 3.43 25.51
CA SER A 973 -30.69 4.58 25.59
C SER A 973 -29.43 4.28 26.41
N GLU A 974 -29.55 3.63 27.57
CA GLU A 974 -28.36 3.22 28.34
C GLU A 974 -27.49 2.23 27.58
N ARG A 975 -28.07 1.35 26.76
CA ARG A 975 -27.30 0.40 25.96
C ARG A 975 -26.56 1.09 24.80
N VAL A 976 -27.23 2.01 24.09
CA VAL A 976 -26.60 2.80 23.01
C VAL A 976 -25.51 3.70 23.57
N LYS A 977 -25.74 4.30 24.73
CA LYS A 977 -24.77 5.14 25.43
C LYS A 977 -23.46 4.40 25.77
N LEU A 978 -23.52 3.11 26.12
CA LEU A 978 -22.30 2.30 26.29
C LEU A 978 -21.49 2.15 24.99
N ALA A 979 -22.17 2.04 23.84
CA ALA A 979 -21.53 2.01 22.54
C ALA A 979 -20.95 3.39 22.17
N GLU A 980 -21.67 4.48 22.44
CA GLU A 980 -21.17 5.85 22.25
C GLU A 980 -19.87 6.10 23.01
N HIS A 981 -19.77 5.62 24.25
CA HIS A 981 -18.58 5.75 25.10
C HIS A 981 -17.36 5.02 24.54
N LYS A 982 -17.57 4.04 23.66
CA LYS A 982 -16.50 3.29 23.00
C LYS A 982 -16.11 3.91 21.66
N ILE A 983 -17.06 4.13 20.75
CA ILE A 983 -16.71 4.57 19.39
C ILE A 983 -16.37 6.05 19.30
N PHE A 984 -16.93 6.91 20.17
CA PHE A 984 -16.68 8.34 20.04
C PHE A 984 -15.23 8.72 20.37
N PRO A 985 -14.62 8.21 21.46
CA PRO A 985 -13.19 8.40 21.68
C PRO A 985 -12.34 7.73 20.61
N THR A 986 -12.70 6.53 20.14
CA THR A 986 -11.95 5.83 19.09
C THR A 986 -11.89 6.65 17.80
N ALA A 987 -13.03 7.20 17.35
CA ALA A 987 -13.08 8.07 16.19
C ALA A 987 -12.26 9.35 16.39
N LEU A 988 -12.29 9.94 17.59
CA LEU A 988 -11.42 11.07 17.91
C LEU A 988 -9.94 10.70 17.76
N GLN A 989 -9.50 9.55 18.25
CA GLN A 989 -8.11 9.10 18.11
C GLN A 989 -7.72 8.88 16.65
N LEU A 990 -8.60 8.28 15.83
CA LEU A 990 -8.36 8.08 14.40
C LEU A 990 -8.19 9.41 13.64
N VAL A 991 -9.02 10.40 13.97
CA VAL A 991 -8.94 11.73 13.35
C VAL A 991 -7.74 12.52 13.88
N ALA A 992 -7.49 12.47 15.19
CA ALA A 992 -6.38 13.16 15.84
C ALA A 992 -5.00 12.62 15.45
N SER A 993 -4.89 11.31 15.18
CA SER A 993 -3.67 10.68 14.66
C SER A 993 -3.47 10.91 13.16
N GLY A 994 -4.47 11.44 12.45
CA GLY A 994 -4.45 11.59 10.99
C GLY A 994 -4.73 10.30 10.22
N ALA A 995 -5.03 9.19 10.91
CA ALA A 995 -5.40 7.92 10.28
C ALA A 995 -6.69 8.03 9.45
N VAL A 996 -7.60 8.94 9.83
CA VAL A 996 -8.82 9.26 9.08
C VAL A 996 -8.93 10.78 8.88
N ARG A 997 -9.06 11.23 7.64
CA ARG A 997 -9.31 12.64 7.28
C ARG A 997 -10.40 12.77 6.22
N LEU A 998 -11.05 13.93 6.17
CA LEU A 998 -11.96 14.27 5.08
C LEU A 998 -11.16 14.88 3.92
N GLY A 999 -11.17 14.24 2.75
CA GLY A 999 -10.52 14.70 1.53
C GLY A 999 -11.19 15.93 0.91
N GLU A 1000 -10.48 16.60 -0.01
CA GLU A 1000 -11.00 17.79 -0.71
C GLU A 1000 -12.21 17.47 -1.60
N ASP A 1001 -12.37 16.22 -2.02
CA ASP A 1001 -13.53 15.70 -2.76
C ASP A 1001 -14.74 15.37 -1.86
N GLY A 1002 -14.62 15.59 -0.55
CA GLY A 1002 -15.65 15.30 0.44
C GLY A 1002 -15.76 13.81 0.82
N ARG A 1003 -14.81 12.96 0.41
CA ARG A 1003 -14.75 11.54 0.79
C ARG A 1003 -13.76 11.31 1.93
N LEU A 1004 -13.91 10.19 2.63
CA LEU A 1004 -12.97 9.79 3.67
C LEU A 1004 -11.68 9.26 3.04
N CYS A 1005 -10.55 9.81 3.48
CA CYS A 1005 -9.23 9.28 3.19
C CYS A 1005 -8.70 8.61 4.45
N CYS A 1006 -8.48 7.30 4.39
CA CYS A 1006 -7.77 6.56 5.43
C CYS A 1006 -6.30 6.47 5.04
N VAL A 1007 -5.39 6.87 5.92
CA VAL A 1007 -3.94 6.78 5.68
C VAL A 1007 -3.47 5.40 6.15
N GLN A 1008 -3.43 4.43 5.26
CA GLN A 1008 -2.57 3.24 5.39
C GLN A 1008 -1.98 2.86 4.03
N ASP A 1009 -0.65 2.95 3.99
CA ASP A 1009 0.31 2.22 3.16
C ASP A 1009 0.00 2.10 1.66
N GLU A 1010 0.31 3.16 0.90
CA GLU A 1010 0.61 3.08 -0.54
C GLU A 1010 2.11 2.88 -0.79
#